data_AF-A0A930QM05-F1
#
_entry.id   AF-A0A930QM05-F1
#
_cell.length_a   1.000
_cell.length_b   1.000
_cell.length_c   1.000
_cell.angle_alpha   90.00
_cell.angle_beta   90.00
_cell.angle_gamma   90.00
#
_symmetry.space_group_name_H-M   'P 1'
#
loop_
_entity.id
_entity.type
_entity.pdbx_description
1 polymer ?
#
loop_
_entity_poly.entity_id
_entity_poly.type
_entity_poly.pdbx_seq_one_letter_code
_entity_poly.pdbx_strand_id
1 'polypeptide(L)'
;MIRSMYSAVSGLKGHQTRMDVVGNNIANVNTTGFKASRVTFADMISQNLSGASSPTGTIGGVNPKQIGLGMSVAATDLLYTNGSVQQTGKNTDVAISRGDGLFIVSRGEQKYYTRNGAFSFDAEGNLVLPSTGLYVQGYMANNGVIAIAGDNTTKIRIPAGKSMEATTTATATYTKNLNATTPGYEVANILVRYADGTSGTTNSYNPQEKGKLVLTMDTGKKIYLDGTAAAQTVGGAPTGALYTSKISNVSASTTGPVDLELSLDPANPSSPLKINGATTPVNLTGLTSGTYQFGDVYNISGTITGIVATSPTDVELTLGTDNNITPGTAATVTVPRPTSFTYSINDKYSGQMKISKIVANPGAVVATVDGNRAAVAAAVTVTSAVQNYSHTGSAADGNIVSVTRESTYEYAGRRVSSVVLNTKSGTSIDGLIGTNYAQNDTFYPSVTTTIAVYDSLGAKHSVPVVFTKASNNKWTLSLGSGGDSFSIHEADGTTTTIALTKTDLKFDTSGSYISGSAGLSLSYENGAAPQQVALNLAAITQYSGTSTIAADSDGNAAGTLASVDIDSSGVITGTYTNGVRQKEAQIAMAQFNNPSGLTKLGGNLYQESNNTGTRTISGAADIGTELTTSALEMANVDLADQFSDMIITQRGFQSNSKMITVSDEMLETLINMKR
;
A
#
# COMPACT_ATOMS: atom_id res chain seq x y z
N MET A 1 -87.95 -0.44 -3.01
CA MET A 1 -87.24 -1.73 -2.88
C MET A 1 -86.11 -1.90 -3.90
N ILE A 2 -86.34 -1.70 -5.21
CA ILE A 2 -85.30 -1.83 -6.26
C ILE A 2 -84.01 -1.01 -5.98
N ARG A 3 -84.15 0.19 -5.39
CA ARG A 3 -82.99 1.05 -5.03
C ARG A 3 -82.11 0.48 -3.90
N SER A 4 -82.71 -0.28 -2.97
CA SER A 4 -81.96 -0.98 -1.91
C SER A 4 -81.12 -2.10 -2.52
N MET A 5 -81.64 -2.80 -3.53
CA MET A 5 -80.91 -3.82 -4.26
C MET A 5 -79.74 -3.23 -5.05
N TYR A 6 -79.91 -2.07 -5.71
CA TYR A 6 -78.79 -1.40 -6.39
C TYR A 6 -77.67 -1.00 -5.42
N SER A 7 -78.02 -0.47 -4.24
CA SER A 7 -77.05 -0.17 -3.19
C SER A 7 -76.32 -1.44 -2.71
N ALA A 8 -77.05 -2.53 -2.44
CA ALA A 8 -76.47 -3.81 -2.02
C ALA A 8 -75.58 -4.46 -3.09
N VAL A 9 -75.97 -4.43 -4.36
CA VAL A 9 -75.17 -4.95 -5.49
C VAL A 9 -73.90 -4.13 -5.70
N SER A 10 -73.99 -2.80 -5.58
CA SER A 10 -72.80 -1.94 -5.68
C SER A 10 -71.80 -2.21 -4.55
N GLY A 11 -72.29 -2.46 -3.34
CA GLY A 11 -71.48 -2.87 -2.19
C GLY A 11 -70.86 -4.26 -2.35
N LEU A 12 -71.57 -5.24 -2.92
CA LEU A 12 -71.01 -6.57 -3.24
C LEU A 12 -69.84 -6.45 -4.22
N LYS A 13 -70.03 -5.69 -5.31
CA LYS A 13 -68.99 -5.49 -6.32
C LYS A 13 -67.77 -4.76 -5.75
N GLY A 14 -68.00 -3.72 -4.94
CA GLY A 14 -66.92 -2.99 -4.27
C GLY A 14 -66.11 -3.87 -3.31
N HIS A 15 -66.78 -4.67 -2.48
CA HIS A 15 -66.11 -5.61 -1.59
C HIS A 15 -65.39 -6.75 -2.35
N GLN A 16 -65.92 -7.22 -3.48
CA GLN A 16 -65.22 -8.18 -4.34
C GLN A 16 -63.89 -7.62 -4.85
N THR A 17 -63.88 -6.40 -5.39
CA THR A 17 -62.63 -5.75 -5.83
C THR A 17 -61.64 -5.60 -4.67
N ARG A 18 -62.10 -5.26 -3.47
CA ARG A 18 -61.22 -5.21 -2.29
C ARG A 18 -60.69 -6.57 -1.90
N MET A 19 -61.49 -7.64 -1.98
CA MET A 19 -60.99 -9.01 -1.76
C MET A 19 -59.91 -9.39 -2.76
N ASP A 20 -60.09 -9.07 -4.04
CA ASP A 20 -59.12 -9.39 -5.09
C ASP A 20 -57.77 -8.68 -4.81
N VAL A 21 -57.83 -7.41 -4.40
CA VAL A 21 -56.63 -6.63 -4.06
C VAL A 21 -55.94 -7.16 -2.80
N VAL A 22 -56.69 -7.47 -1.73
CA VAL A 22 -56.12 -8.04 -0.50
C VAL A 22 -55.54 -9.44 -0.76
N GLY A 23 -56.22 -10.28 -1.55
CA GLY A 23 -55.72 -11.59 -1.97
C GLY A 23 -54.43 -11.48 -2.77
N ASN A 24 -54.34 -10.50 -3.68
CA ASN A 24 -53.12 -10.24 -4.45
C ASN A 24 -51.96 -9.74 -3.57
N ASN A 25 -52.24 -8.91 -2.56
CA ASN A 25 -51.23 -8.48 -1.59
C ASN A 25 -50.68 -9.67 -0.80
N ILE A 26 -51.56 -10.53 -0.28
CA ILE A 26 -51.16 -11.74 0.48
C ILE A 26 -50.33 -12.68 -0.40
N ALA A 27 -50.75 -12.90 -1.65
CA ALA A 27 -50.03 -13.78 -2.57
C ALA A 27 -48.59 -13.30 -2.87
N ASN A 28 -48.34 -11.99 -2.80
CA ASN A 28 -47.05 -11.40 -3.14
C ASN A 28 -46.23 -10.94 -1.92
N VAL A 29 -46.57 -11.39 -0.71
CA VAL A 29 -45.87 -10.94 0.50
C VAL A 29 -44.39 -11.33 0.56
N ASN A 30 -44.01 -12.44 -0.09
CA ASN A 30 -42.62 -12.87 -0.19
C ASN A 30 -41.92 -12.35 -1.46
N THR A 31 -42.62 -11.58 -2.29
CA THR A 31 -42.06 -11.08 -3.55
C THR A 31 -41.22 -9.83 -3.30
N THR A 32 -39.96 -9.85 -3.69
CA THR A 32 -39.04 -8.72 -3.52
C THR A 32 -39.47 -7.49 -4.31
N GLY A 33 -39.44 -6.32 -3.67
CA GLY A 33 -39.83 -5.05 -4.27
C GLY A 33 -41.32 -4.91 -4.59
N PHE A 34 -42.19 -5.80 -4.08
CA PHE A 34 -43.63 -5.67 -4.26
C PHE A 34 -44.20 -4.54 -3.40
N LYS A 35 -45.11 -3.75 -3.98
CA LYS A 35 -45.84 -2.68 -3.29
C LYS A 35 -47.31 -3.02 -3.19
N ALA A 36 -47.83 -3.01 -1.96
CA ALA A 36 -49.21 -3.28 -1.62
C ALA A 36 -50.14 -2.31 -2.35
N SER A 37 -51.29 -2.80 -2.79
CA SER A 37 -52.36 -1.97 -3.36
C SER A 37 -53.49 -1.81 -2.36
N ARG A 38 -54.16 -0.65 -2.38
CA ARG A 38 -55.34 -0.37 -1.55
C ARG A 38 -56.48 0.15 -2.40
N VAL A 39 -57.69 -0.36 -2.13
CA VAL A 39 -58.92 0.10 -2.76
C VAL A 39 -59.52 1.25 -1.95
N THR A 40 -59.77 2.37 -2.62
CA THR A 40 -60.49 3.52 -2.04
C THR A 40 -61.91 3.55 -2.62
N PHE A 41 -62.90 3.76 -1.75
CA PHE A 41 -64.31 3.81 -2.14
C PHE A 41 -64.84 5.23 -2.12
N ALA A 42 -65.82 5.51 -2.98
CA ALA A 42 -66.62 6.74 -2.94
C ALA A 42 -68.11 6.39 -2.97
N ASP A 43 -68.93 7.18 -2.30
CA ASP A 43 -70.38 7.07 -2.39
C ASP A 43 -70.86 7.45 -3.80
N MET A 44 -71.92 6.79 -4.25
CA MET A 44 -72.55 7.12 -5.53
C MET A 44 -73.53 8.27 -5.35
N ILE A 45 -73.61 9.17 -6.34
CA ILE A 45 -74.42 10.41 -6.33
C ILE A 45 -75.77 10.20 -5.63
N SER A 46 -76.07 11.03 -4.63
CA SER A 46 -77.33 10.99 -3.91
C SER A 46 -78.48 11.48 -4.80
N GLN A 47 -79.62 10.78 -4.76
CA GLN A 47 -80.82 11.24 -5.44
C GLN A 47 -81.59 12.20 -4.54
N ASN A 48 -81.69 13.46 -4.94
CA ASN A 48 -82.50 14.47 -4.26
C ASN A 48 -83.98 14.13 -4.42
N LEU A 49 -84.64 13.79 -3.30
CA LEU A 49 -86.08 13.53 -3.24
C LEU A 49 -86.88 14.82 -2.92
N SER A 50 -86.23 15.78 -2.25
CA SER A 50 -86.72 17.15 -2.04
C SER A 50 -85.53 18.07 -1.71
N GLY A 51 -85.49 19.27 -2.31
CA GLY A 51 -84.48 20.29 -2.01
C GLY A 51 -84.67 20.89 -0.61
N ALA A 52 -83.59 21.45 -0.06
CA ALA A 52 -83.67 22.24 1.17
C ALA A 52 -84.41 23.55 0.90
N SER A 53 -85.34 23.95 1.77
CA SER A 53 -85.98 25.28 1.68
C SER A 53 -85.68 26.12 2.91
N SER A 54 -85.47 27.42 2.71
CA SER A 54 -85.30 28.37 3.81
C SER A 54 -86.63 28.57 4.57
N PRO A 55 -86.57 28.94 5.87
CA PRO A 55 -87.77 29.29 6.62
C PRO A 55 -88.46 30.51 5.99
N THR A 56 -89.79 30.44 5.83
CA THR A 56 -90.62 31.63 5.54
C THR A 56 -91.51 31.91 6.74
N GLY A 57 -92.02 33.14 6.88
CA GLY A 57 -92.69 33.64 8.10
C GLY A 57 -93.92 32.87 8.62
N THR A 58 -94.25 31.71 8.06
CA THR A 58 -95.33 30.83 8.50
C THR A 58 -94.92 29.35 8.59
N ILE A 59 -93.75 28.92 8.07
CA ILE A 59 -93.25 27.53 8.13
C ILE A 59 -91.71 27.51 8.24
N GLY A 60 -91.17 26.65 9.12
CA GLY A 60 -89.72 26.47 9.31
C GLY A 60 -89.01 25.86 8.09
N GLY A 61 -87.69 26.06 7.99
CA GLY A 61 -86.89 25.47 6.92
C GLY A 61 -86.87 23.94 6.99
N VAL A 62 -86.88 23.27 5.83
CA VAL A 62 -86.86 21.80 5.76
C VAL A 62 -85.51 21.31 5.24
N ASN A 63 -85.01 20.25 5.86
CA ASN A 63 -83.77 19.60 5.45
C ASN A 63 -83.95 18.88 4.10
N PRO A 64 -82.90 18.84 3.25
CA PRO A 64 -82.96 18.10 2.00
C PRO A 64 -83.12 16.62 2.28
N LYS A 65 -84.06 15.97 1.58
CA LYS A 65 -84.23 14.51 1.65
C LYS A 65 -83.39 13.90 0.54
N GLN A 66 -82.24 13.36 0.89
CA GLN A 66 -81.33 12.69 -0.04
C GLN A 66 -81.21 11.20 0.32
N ILE A 67 -81.15 10.35 -0.70
CA ILE A 67 -80.92 8.92 -0.53
C ILE A 67 -79.72 8.55 -1.40
N GLY A 68 -78.70 7.93 -0.80
CA GLY A 68 -77.51 7.46 -1.50
C GLY A 68 -77.81 6.24 -2.38
N LEU A 69 -77.13 6.15 -3.53
CA LEU A 69 -77.29 5.05 -4.49
C LEU A 69 -76.29 3.90 -4.26
N GLY A 70 -75.60 3.89 -3.12
CA GLY A 70 -74.60 2.90 -2.76
C GLY A 70 -73.18 3.43 -2.88
N MET A 71 -72.25 2.57 -3.30
CA MET A 71 -70.82 2.88 -3.36
C MET A 71 -70.19 2.45 -4.68
N SER A 72 -69.08 3.07 -5.04
CA SER A 72 -68.24 2.70 -6.19
C SER A 72 -66.77 2.63 -5.78
N VAL A 73 -65.97 1.89 -6.55
CA VAL A 73 -64.52 1.90 -6.41
C VAL A 73 -64.01 3.18 -7.05
N ALA A 74 -63.42 4.06 -6.26
CA ALA A 74 -62.89 5.35 -6.72
C ALA A 74 -61.50 5.17 -7.36
N ALA A 75 -60.63 4.41 -6.70
CA ALA A 75 -59.28 4.14 -7.16
C ALA A 75 -58.71 2.87 -6.53
N THR A 76 -57.70 2.28 -7.18
CA THR A 76 -56.81 1.28 -6.57
C THR A 76 -55.40 1.85 -6.63
N ASP A 77 -54.94 2.38 -5.50
CA ASP A 77 -53.66 3.08 -5.42
C ASP A 77 -52.57 2.14 -4.91
N LEU A 78 -51.33 2.34 -5.38
CA LEU A 78 -50.16 1.68 -4.81
C LEU A 78 -49.68 2.43 -3.55
N LEU A 79 -49.38 1.67 -2.51
CA LEU A 79 -48.76 2.17 -1.29
C LEU A 79 -47.24 2.10 -1.45
N TYR A 80 -46.61 3.26 -1.68
CA TYR A 80 -45.16 3.39 -1.89
C TYR A 80 -44.35 3.55 -0.59
N THR A 81 -44.77 2.88 0.49
CA THR A 81 -43.95 2.82 1.72
C THR A 81 -42.80 1.83 1.56
N ASN A 82 -41.67 2.06 2.22
CA ASN A 82 -40.54 1.13 2.23
C ASN A 82 -40.93 -0.22 2.87
N GLY A 83 -40.44 -1.32 2.28
CA GLY A 83 -40.51 -2.65 2.89
C GLY A 83 -39.37 -2.89 3.87
N SER A 84 -39.39 -4.03 4.56
CA SER A 84 -38.24 -4.48 5.35
C SER A 84 -37.08 -4.87 4.44
N VAL A 85 -35.85 -4.66 4.91
CA VAL A 85 -34.63 -5.02 4.19
C VAL A 85 -34.15 -6.38 4.69
N GLN A 86 -33.91 -7.32 3.78
CA GLN A 86 -33.36 -8.64 4.08
C GLN A 86 -31.97 -8.78 3.47
N GLN A 87 -30.97 -9.14 4.28
CA GLN A 87 -29.63 -9.42 3.78
C GLN A 87 -29.60 -10.72 2.98
N THR A 88 -28.94 -10.69 1.81
CA THR A 88 -28.74 -11.87 0.94
C THR A 88 -27.29 -12.33 0.90
N GLY A 89 -26.35 -11.46 1.27
CA GLY A 89 -24.90 -11.73 1.18
C GLY A 89 -24.34 -11.71 -0.24
N LYS A 90 -25.18 -11.44 -1.25
CA LYS A 90 -24.76 -11.33 -2.65
C LYS A 90 -24.52 -9.86 -2.98
N ASN A 91 -23.30 -9.53 -3.36
CA ASN A 91 -22.84 -8.15 -3.52
C ASN A 91 -23.57 -7.33 -4.59
N THR A 92 -24.13 -8.01 -5.59
CA THR A 92 -24.91 -7.37 -6.67
C THR A 92 -26.35 -7.06 -6.26
N ASP A 93 -26.82 -7.59 -5.14
CA ASP A 93 -28.17 -7.32 -4.64
C ASP A 93 -28.17 -6.00 -3.87
N VAL A 94 -29.11 -5.12 -4.21
CA VAL A 94 -29.22 -3.80 -3.60
C VAL A 94 -30.66 -3.54 -3.18
N ALA A 95 -30.86 -3.14 -1.93
CA ALA A 95 -32.17 -2.77 -1.39
C ALA A 95 -32.28 -1.25 -1.25
N ILE A 96 -33.47 -0.71 -1.51
CA ILE A 96 -33.76 0.69 -1.22
C ILE A 96 -34.28 0.80 0.21
N SER A 97 -33.39 1.13 1.14
CA SER A 97 -33.72 1.17 2.57
C SER A 97 -34.54 2.39 2.96
N ARG A 98 -34.34 3.53 2.27
CA ARG A 98 -35.06 4.77 2.56
C ARG A 98 -35.26 5.60 1.30
N GLY A 99 -36.43 6.25 1.18
CA GLY A 99 -36.76 7.16 0.07
C GLY A 99 -37.56 6.50 -1.04
N ASP A 100 -38.02 7.31 -1.99
CA ASP A 100 -39.02 6.92 -3.01
C ASP A 100 -38.40 6.61 -4.38
N GLY A 101 -37.08 6.49 -4.47
CA GLY A 101 -36.39 6.20 -5.73
C GLY A 101 -36.72 4.83 -6.34
N LEU A 102 -36.66 4.71 -7.66
CA LEU A 102 -36.86 3.46 -8.40
C LEU A 102 -35.63 3.18 -9.26
N PHE A 103 -35.25 1.91 -9.36
CA PHE A 103 -34.22 1.48 -10.30
C PHE A 103 -34.75 1.57 -11.72
N ILE A 104 -33.88 1.97 -12.65
CA ILE A 104 -34.21 2.13 -14.06
C ILE A 104 -33.67 0.91 -14.81
N VAL A 105 -34.54 0.22 -15.52
CA VAL A 105 -34.19 -0.92 -16.37
C VAL A 105 -34.72 -0.71 -17.78
N SER A 106 -34.05 -1.20 -18.81
CA SER A 106 -34.43 -0.96 -20.20
C SER A 106 -34.52 -2.23 -21.04
N ARG A 107 -35.43 -2.21 -22.02
CA ARG A 107 -35.44 -3.14 -23.16
C ARG A 107 -35.40 -2.33 -24.45
N GLY A 108 -34.23 -2.27 -25.10
CA GLY A 108 -34.03 -1.39 -26.24
C GLY A 108 -34.23 0.07 -25.83
N GLU A 109 -35.14 0.77 -26.50
CA GLU A 109 -35.47 2.18 -26.20
C GLU A 109 -36.48 2.35 -25.05
N GLN A 110 -37.18 1.28 -24.67
CA GLN A 110 -38.21 1.35 -23.63
C GLN A 110 -37.57 1.27 -22.24
N LYS A 111 -37.83 2.28 -21.40
CA LYS A 111 -37.43 2.32 -19.99
C LYS A 111 -38.59 1.87 -19.11
N TYR A 112 -38.28 1.04 -18.12
CA TYR A 112 -39.16 0.58 -17.05
C TYR A 112 -38.52 0.88 -15.70
N TYR A 113 -39.36 0.93 -14.68
CA TYR A 113 -38.96 1.26 -13.32
C TYR A 113 -39.26 0.08 -12.41
N THR A 114 -38.36 -0.22 -11.48
CA THR A 114 -38.57 -1.32 -10.54
C THR A 114 -38.01 -1.00 -9.17
N ARG A 115 -38.58 -1.62 -8.16
CA ARG A 115 -38.06 -1.62 -6.80
C ARG A 115 -37.22 -2.87 -6.49
N ASN A 116 -37.26 -3.86 -7.38
CA ASN A 116 -36.50 -5.08 -7.20
C ASN A 116 -35.03 -4.85 -7.60
N GLY A 117 -34.12 -4.93 -6.63
CA GLY A 117 -32.68 -4.77 -6.86
C GLY A 117 -31.90 -6.08 -6.85
N ALA A 118 -32.54 -7.21 -7.18
CA ALA A 118 -31.88 -8.51 -7.34
C ALA A 118 -31.11 -8.57 -8.66
N PHE A 119 -29.99 -7.85 -8.75
CA PHE A 119 -29.22 -7.77 -9.99
C PHE A 119 -28.22 -8.92 -10.15
N SER A 120 -27.82 -9.18 -11.38
CA SER A 120 -26.75 -10.11 -11.74
C SER A 120 -26.03 -9.64 -13.00
N PHE A 121 -24.76 -10.00 -13.16
CA PHE A 121 -24.07 -9.80 -14.44
C PHE A 121 -24.37 -10.94 -15.40
N ASP A 122 -24.64 -10.62 -16.67
CA ASP A 122 -24.72 -11.61 -17.76
C ASP A 122 -23.33 -12.00 -18.28
N ALA A 123 -23.29 -12.89 -19.28
CA ALA A 123 -22.04 -13.38 -19.86
C ALA A 123 -21.20 -12.29 -20.54
N GLU A 124 -21.84 -11.24 -21.07
CA GLU A 124 -21.16 -10.09 -21.69
C GLU A 124 -20.78 -8.98 -20.68
N GLY A 125 -21.08 -9.20 -19.39
CA GLY A 125 -20.81 -8.30 -18.27
C GLY A 125 -21.82 -7.17 -18.12
N ASN A 126 -23.00 -7.24 -18.72
CA ASN A 126 -24.05 -6.25 -18.48
C ASN A 126 -24.76 -6.56 -17.16
N LEU A 127 -25.06 -5.51 -16.37
CA LEU A 127 -25.87 -5.65 -15.17
C LEU A 127 -27.34 -5.79 -15.59
N VAL A 128 -27.96 -6.92 -15.25
CA VAL A 128 -29.33 -7.27 -15.65
C VAL A 128 -30.18 -7.67 -14.45
N LEU A 129 -31.49 -7.56 -14.62
CA LEU A 129 -32.46 -8.22 -13.76
C LEU A 129 -32.66 -9.66 -14.28
N PRO A 130 -32.23 -10.72 -13.56
CA PRO A 130 -32.24 -12.09 -14.06
C PRO A 130 -33.64 -12.63 -14.33
N SER A 131 -34.68 -12.10 -13.67
CA SER A 131 -36.07 -12.53 -13.86
C SER A 131 -36.67 -12.08 -15.19
N THR A 132 -36.20 -10.98 -15.78
CA THR A 132 -36.79 -10.36 -16.97
C THR A 132 -35.81 -10.16 -18.12
N GLY A 133 -34.50 -10.26 -17.85
CA GLY A 133 -33.41 -9.98 -18.79
C GLY A 133 -33.27 -8.50 -19.14
N LEU A 134 -33.85 -7.60 -18.34
CA LEU A 134 -33.76 -6.16 -18.59
C LEU A 134 -32.43 -5.60 -18.10
N TYR A 135 -31.84 -4.69 -18.88
CA TYR A 135 -30.55 -4.06 -18.56
C TYR A 135 -30.73 -2.93 -17.57
N VAL A 136 -29.98 -2.95 -16.48
CA VAL A 136 -29.93 -1.87 -15.50
C VAL A 136 -29.22 -0.66 -16.10
N GLN A 137 -29.84 0.50 -15.94
CA GLN A 137 -29.34 1.76 -16.47
C GLN A 137 -28.54 2.52 -15.42
N GLY A 138 -27.51 3.22 -15.87
CA GLY A 138 -26.60 3.98 -15.01
C GLY A 138 -25.67 4.91 -15.79
N TYR A 139 -24.71 5.45 -15.06
CA TYR A 139 -23.64 6.28 -15.59
C TYR A 139 -22.34 5.48 -15.55
N MET A 140 -21.73 5.25 -16.71
CA MET A 140 -20.42 4.61 -16.79
C MET A 140 -19.33 5.60 -16.37
N ALA A 141 -18.32 5.13 -15.65
CA ALA A 141 -17.16 5.93 -15.31
C ALA A 141 -16.19 6.00 -16.50
N ASN A 142 -15.57 7.17 -16.68
CA ASN A 142 -14.42 7.33 -17.56
C ASN A 142 -13.17 7.55 -16.69
N ASN A 143 -12.24 6.59 -16.70
CA ASN A 143 -11.03 6.60 -15.86
C ASN A 143 -11.30 6.90 -14.37
N GLY A 144 -12.32 6.24 -13.80
CA GLY A 144 -12.68 6.40 -12.38
C GLY A 144 -13.56 7.62 -12.06
N VAL A 145 -13.84 8.49 -13.03
CA VAL A 145 -14.71 9.66 -12.87
C VAL A 145 -16.10 9.36 -13.42
N ILE A 146 -17.13 9.54 -12.60
CA ILE A 146 -18.53 9.35 -12.97
C ILE A 146 -19.16 10.71 -13.23
N ALA A 147 -19.65 10.93 -14.45
CA ALA A 147 -20.42 12.11 -14.80
C ALA A 147 -21.92 11.80 -14.72
N ILE A 148 -22.59 12.36 -13.72
CA ILE A 148 -24.03 12.23 -13.56
C ILE A 148 -24.70 13.15 -14.58
N ALA A 149 -25.35 12.55 -15.59
CA ALA A 149 -25.86 13.25 -16.76
C ALA A 149 -27.41 13.17 -16.88
N GLY A 150 -28.11 13.08 -15.75
CA GLY A 150 -29.57 13.04 -15.71
C GLY A 150 -30.19 11.95 -16.59
N ASP A 151 -30.98 12.34 -17.58
CA ASP A 151 -31.69 11.40 -18.46
C ASP A 151 -30.79 10.56 -19.41
N ASN A 152 -29.53 10.98 -19.59
CA ASN A 152 -28.55 10.30 -20.46
C ASN A 152 -27.95 9.04 -19.79
N THR A 153 -28.83 8.15 -19.34
CA THR A 153 -28.44 6.86 -18.78
C THR A 153 -28.08 5.86 -19.87
N THR A 154 -27.09 5.02 -19.59
CA THR A 154 -26.63 3.95 -20.48
C THR A 154 -26.70 2.60 -19.76
N LYS A 155 -26.70 1.49 -20.50
CA LYS A 155 -26.59 0.17 -19.87
C LYS A 155 -25.26 0.04 -19.13
N ILE A 156 -25.31 -0.44 -17.90
CA ILE A 156 -24.10 -0.72 -17.12
C ILE A 156 -23.45 -1.98 -17.68
N ARG A 157 -22.21 -1.85 -18.17
CA ARG A 157 -21.44 -2.97 -18.71
C ARG A 157 -20.03 -3.00 -18.12
N ILE A 158 -19.75 -4.06 -17.36
CA ILE A 158 -18.46 -4.34 -16.73
C ILE A 158 -18.08 -5.77 -17.10
N PRO A 159 -17.33 -5.98 -18.20
CA PRO A 159 -16.91 -7.31 -18.63
C PRO A 159 -16.04 -7.99 -17.56
N ALA A 160 -16.29 -9.28 -17.32
CA ALA A 160 -15.39 -10.10 -16.51
C ALA A 160 -14.01 -10.14 -17.17
N GLY A 161 -12.95 -9.93 -16.38
CA GLY A 161 -11.58 -9.89 -16.90
C GLY A 161 -11.23 -8.61 -17.68
N LYS A 162 -12.00 -7.53 -17.55
CA LYS A 162 -11.61 -6.21 -18.07
C LYS A 162 -10.18 -5.89 -17.63
N SER A 163 -9.31 -5.60 -18.60
CA SER A 163 -7.94 -5.15 -18.35
C SER A 163 -7.96 -3.68 -17.93
N MET A 164 -7.17 -3.38 -16.92
CA MET A 164 -6.71 -2.06 -16.55
C MET A 164 -5.27 -1.96 -17.02
N GLU A 165 -5.03 -0.98 -17.89
CA GLU A 165 -3.70 -0.69 -18.39
C GLU A 165 -2.80 -0.17 -17.26
N ALA A 166 -1.49 -0.32 -17.44
CA ALA A 166 -0.52 0.28 -16.54
C ALA A 166 -0.59 1.81 -16.65
N THR A 167 -0.48 2.49 -15.51
CA THR A 167 -0.42 3.95 -15.46
C THR A 167 0.90 4.36 -14.81
N THR A 168 1.65 5.22 -15.49
CA THR A 168 2.85 5.84 -14.95
C THR A 168 2.52 6.65 -13.71
N THR A 169 3.33 6.56 -12.66
CA THR A 169 3.18 7.44 -11.49
C THR A 169 3.47 8.90 -11.84
N ALA A 170 2.51 9.80 -11.67
CA ALA A 170 2.76 11.23 -11.81
C ALA A 170 3.05 11.87 -10.44
N THR A 171 2.37 11.39 -9.40
CA THR A 171 2.43 11.95 -8.05
C THR A 171 2.59 10.85 -7.00
N ALA A 172 3.50 11.08 -6.05
CA ALA A 172 3.66 10.28 -4.85
C ALA A 172 3.27 11.13 -3.63
N THR A 173 2.21 10.73 -2.93
CA THR A 173 1.70 11.44 -1.76
C THR A 173 2.23 10.83 -0.48
N TYR A 174 2.87 11.66 0.35
CA TYR A 174 3.37 11.28 1.66
C TYR A 174 2.41 11.79 2.73
N THR A 175 2.10 10.92 3.68
CA THR A 175 1.11 11.17 4.74
C THR A 175 1.67 10.79 6.11
N LYS A 176 0.87 11.04 7.15
CA LYS A 176 1.14 10.72 8.57
C LYS A 176 2.24 11.61 9.16
N ASN A 177 2.88 11.13 10.23
CA ASN A 177 3.57 11.96 11.20
C ASN A 177 5.09 11.83 11.17
N LEU A 178 5.78 12.95 11.30
CA LEU A 178 7.19 13.06 11.69
C LEU A 178 7.32 13.46 13.16
N ASN A 179 8.12 12.73 13.93
CA ASN A 179 8.24 13.01 15.36
C ASN A 179 8.91 14.37 15.64
N ALA A 180 8.14 15.32 16.16
CA ALA A 180 8.62 16.65 16.59
C ALA A 180 9.75 16.58 17.63
N THR A 181 9.66 15.65 18.58
CA THR A 181 10.57 15.52 19.73
C THR A 181 11.74 14.59 19.48
N THR A 182 12.04 14.28 18.22
CA THR A 182 13.24 13.49 17.86
C THR A 182 14.48 14.08 18.54
N PRO A 183 15.14 13.33 19.45
CA PRO A 183 16.26 13.83 20.22
C PRO A 183 17.46 14.08 19.31
N GLY A 184 18.14 15.21 19.56
CA GLY A 184 19.43 15.51 18.95
C GLY A 184 20.54 14.93 19.80
N TYR A 185 21.51 14.28 19.17
CA TYR A 185 22.67 13.69 19.81
C TYR A 185 23.93 14.43 19.40
N GLU A 186 24.72 14.88 20.39
CA GLU A 186 26.01 15.48 20.09
C GLU A 186 27.04 14.41 19.72
N VAL A 187 27.68 14.58 18.57
CA VAL A 187 28.71 13.66 18.08
C VAL A 187 29.99 13.85 18.88
N ALA A 188 30.47 12.78 19.53
CA ALA A 188 31.78 12.77 20.20
C ALA A 188 32.90 12.39 19.24
N ASN A 189 32.70 11.33 18.45
CA ASN A 189 33.60 10.91 17.37
C ASN A 189 32.83 10.05 16.35
N ILE A 190 33.43 9.88 15.18
CA ILE A 190 32.86 9.13 14.07
C ILE A 190 33.71 7.90 13.79
N LEU A 191 33.13 6.72 13.89
CA LEU A 191 33.73 5.47 13.45
C LEU A 191 33.35 5.22 11.99
N VAL A 192 34.32 5.33 11.10
CA VAL A 192 34.17 5.01 9.68
C VAL A 192 34.64 3.57 9.48
N ARG A 193 33.78 2.72 8.92
CA ARG A 193 34.17 1.40 8.42
C ARG A 193 34.36 1.50 6.92
N TYR A 194 35.46 0.96 6.43
CA TYR A 194 35.82 0.98 5.01
C TYR A 194 35.48 -0.37 4.36
N ALA A 195 35.32 -0.35 3.03
CA ALA A 195 35.01 -1.53 2.24
C ALA A 195 36.10 -2.61 2.29
N ASP A 196 37.33 -2.26 2.68
CA ASP A 196 38.43 -3.19 2.90
C ASP A 196 38.38 -3.94 4.25
N GLY A 197 37.31 -3.73 5.03
CA GLY A 197 37.07 -4.38 6.32
C GLY A 197 37.76 -3.69 7.50
N THR A 198 38.57 -2.66 7.25
CA THR A 198 39.19 -1.87 8.33
C THR A 198 38.24 -0.79 8.84
N SER A 199 38.51 -0.27 10.03
CA SER A 199 37.78 0.85 10.60
C SER A 199 38.74 1.91 11.15
N GLY A 200 38.30 3.15 11.18
CA GLY A 200 39.04 4.26 11.75
C GLY A 200 38.12 5.25 12.44
N THR A 201 38.59 5.82 13.54
CA THR A 201 37.86 6.87 14.26
C THR A 201 38.38 8.24 13.81
N THR A 202 37.46 9.16 13.49
CA THR A 202 37.77 10.53 13.09
C THR A 202 36.86 11.53 13.81
N ASN A 203 37.31 12.78 13.89
CA ASN A 203 36.53 13.90 14.44
C ASN A 203 35.80 14.69 13.33
N SER A 204 36.10 14.42 12.06
CA SER A 204 35.43 15.09 10.93
C SER A 204 35.36 14.15 9.74
N TYR A 205 34.15 13.85 9.30
CA TYR A 205 33.81 13.01 8.16
C TYR A 205 33.15 13.87 7.08
N ASN A 206 33.83 14.03 5.95
CA ASN A 206 33.33 14.76 4.77
C ASN A 206 33.61 13.90 3.53
N PRO A 207 32.72 12.96 3.20
CA PRO A 207 32.91 12.04 2.09
C PRO A 207 32.80 12.76 0.75
N GLN A 208 33.35 12.15 -0.29
CA GLN A 208 33.18 12.58 -1.67
C GLN A 208 32.45 11.48 -2.44
N GLU A 209 31.35 11.84 -3.09
CA GLU A 209 30.65 10.95 -4.00
C GLU A 209 31.46 10.79 -5.29
N LYS A 210 31.77 9.54 -5.66
CA LYS A 210 32.43 9.20 -6.91
C LYS A 210 31.65 8.10 -7.62
N GLY A 211 31.34 8.34 -8.89
CA GLY A 211 30.84 7.30 -9.78
C GLY A 211 31.97 6.34 -10.17
N LYS A 212 31.83 5.06 -9.85
CA LYS A 212 32.74 3.99 -10.24
C LYS A 212 32.02 3.01 -11.15
N LEU A 213 32.70 2.50 -12.17
CA LEU A 213 32.20 1.38 -12.96
C LEU A 213 32.42 0.08 -12.20
N VAL A 214 31.42 -0.79 -12.18
CA VAL A 214 31.41 -2.04 -11.41
C VAL A 214 31.04 -3.19 -12.34
N LEU A 215 31.88 -4.21 -12.40
CA LEU A 215 31.54 -5.48 -13.03
C LEU A 215 30.88 -6.37 -11.99
N THR A 216 29.68 -6.87 -12.30
CA THR A 216 29.05 -7.94 -11.52
C THR A 216 29.28 -9.26 -12.24
N MET A 217 29.91 -10.21 -11.56
CA MET A 217 30.19 -11.54 -12.09
C MET A 217 29.04 -12.51 -11.81
N ASP A 218 28.98 -13.60 -12.56
CA ASP A 218 28.05 -14.72 -12.35
C ASP A 218 28.18 -15.37 -10.96
N THR A 219 29.37 -15.29 -10.36
CA THR A 219 29.62 -15.71 -8.97
C THR A 219 29.05 -14.73 -7.92
N GLY A 220 28.42 -13.62 -8.34
CA GLY A 220 27.98 -12.53 -7.47
C GLY A 220 29.11 -11.59 -7.00
N LYS A 221 30.36 -11.82 -7.44
CA LYS A 221 31.50 -10.97 -7.10
C LYS A 221 31.39 -9.63 -7.83
N LYS A 222 31.61 -8.52 -7.11
CA LYS A 222 31.69 -7.18 -7.68
C LYS A 222 33.15 -6.72 -7.81
N ILE A 223 33.52 -6.21 -8.98
CA ILE A 223 34.85 -5.64 -9.24
C ILE A 223 34.69 -4.17 -9.67
N TYR A 224 35.29 -3.27 -8.89
CA TYR A 224 35.27 -1.83 -9.14
C TYR A 224 36.44 -1.48 -10.05
N LEU A 225 36.14 -0.95 -11.24
CA LEU A 225 37.14 -0.59 -12.24
C LEU A 225 37.78 0.77 -11.91
N ASP A 226 39.05 0.90 -12.28
CA ASP A 226 39.72 2.20 -12.29
C ASP A 226 39.57 2.89 -13.67
N GLY A 227 39.99 4.15 -13.77
CA GLY A 227 39.90 4.93 -15.01
C GLY A 227 40.85 4.46 -16.12
N THR A 228 41.70 3.47 -15.85
CA THR A 228 42.66 2.89 -16.80
C THR A 228 42.31 1.46 -17.21
N ALA A 229 41.16 0.96 -16.77
CA ALA A 229 40.70 -0.39 -17.07
C ALA A 229 40.50 -0.61 -18.58
N ALA A 230 40.87 -1.79 -19.06
CA ALA A 230 40.60 -2.18 -20.45
C ALA A 230 39.09 -2.30 -20.71
N ALA A 231 38.67 -2.15 -21.97
CA ALA A 231 37.28 -2.35 -22.36
C ALA A 231 36.82 -3.78 -22.03
N GLN A 232 35.66 -3.90 -21.37
CA GLN A 232 35.08 -5.18 -20.95
C GLN A 232 33.81 -5.47 -21.77
N THR A 233 33.50 -6.75 -21.95
CA THR A 233 32.31 -7.19 -22.69
C THR A 233 31.49 -8.13 -21.81
N VAL A 234 30.19 -7.85 -21.69
CA VAL A 234 29.24 -8.68 -20.94
C VAL A 234 29.10 -10.04 -21.63
N GLY A 235 28.96 -11.10 -20.83
CA GLY A 235 28.82 -12.49 -21.30
C GLY A 235 30.15 -13.25 -21.44
N GLY A 236 31.29 -12.58 -21.30
CA GLY A 236 32.62 -13.20 -21.29
C GLY A 236 33.37 -12.97 -19.97
N ALA A 237 34.48 -13.69 -19.80
CA ALA A 237 35.41 -13.44 -18.70
C ALA A 237 36.08 -12.06 -18.86
N PRO A 238 36.40 -11.36 -17.75
CA PRO A 238 37.09 -10.08 -17.83
C PRO A 238 38.49 -10.25 -18.42
N THR A 239 38.96 -9.26 -19.17
CA THR A 239 40.27 -9.29 -19.84
C THR A 239 41.08 -8.02 -19.58
N GLY A 240 42.40 -8.13 -19.61
CA GLY A 240 43.30 -6.99 -19.38
C GLY A 240 43.34 -6.51 -17.94
N ALA A 241 43.98 -5.37 -17.69
CA ALA A 241 44.03 -4.76 -16.35
C ALA A 241 42.65 -4.19 -15.98
N LEU A 242 42.14 -4.59 -14.82
CA LEU A 242 40.83 -4.15 -14.32
C LEU A 242 40.95 -2.98 -13.34
N TYR A 243 41.94 -3.04 -12.44
CA TYR A 243 42.21 -1.97 -11.49
C TYR A 243 43.65 -2.03 -10.98
N THR A 244 44.19 -0.86 -10.64
CA THR A 244 45.45 -0.68 -9.90
C THR A 244 45.19 0.21 -8.70
N SER A 245 45.34 -0.34 -7.50
CA SER A 245 45.01 0.37 -6.25
C SER A 245 45.98 0.00 -5.14
N LYS A 246 46.15 0.89 -4.16
CA LYS A 246 46.97 0.63 -2.97
C LYS A 246 46.43 -0.57 -2.19
N ILE A 247 47.33 -1.43 -1.73
CA ILE A 247 47.02 -2.57 -0.87
C ILE A 247 46.65 -2.03 0.50
N SER A 248 45.47 -2.40 1.00
CA SER A 248 45.04 -2.07 2.36
C SER A 248 45.46 -3.16 3.34
N ASN A 249 45.17 -4.42 3.02
CA ASN A 249 45.56 -5.57 3.82
C ASN A 249 45.64 -6.85 2.97
N VAL A 250 46.28 -7.87 3.54
CA VAL A 250 46.40 -9.21 2.97
C VAL A 250 45.80 -10.22 3.94
N SER A 251 44.82 -10.99 3.49
CA SER A 251 44.20 -12.06 4.27
C SER A 251 44.78 -13.42 3.88
N ALA A 252 45.22 -14.16 4.89
CA ALA A 252 45.64 -15.55 4.77
C ALA A 252 44.44 -16.50 4.71
N SER A 253 44.59 -17.57 3.95
CA SER A 253 43.63 -18.68 3.88
C SER A 253 44.34 -20.04 3.89
N THR A 254 43.60 -21.12 4.10
CA THR A 254 44.14 -22.50 4.05
C THR A 254 44.71 -22.85 2.68
N THR A 255 44.14 -22.28 1.62
CA THR A 255 44.59 -22.44 0.22
C THR A 255 45.62 -21.40 -0.20
N GLY A 256 45.93 -20.43 0.66
CA GLY A 256 46.73 -19.25 0.33
C GLY A 256 47.43 -18.67 1.55
N PRO A 257 48.55 -19.28 1.97
CA PRO A 257 49.26 -18.86 3.16
C PRO A 257 49.93 -17.49 2.98
N VAL A 258 50.15 -16.78 4.08
CA VAL A 258 50.89 -15.53 4.11
C VAL A 258 52.18 -15.72 4.90
N ASP A 259 53.28 -15.17 4.40
CA ASP A 259 54.53 -15.07 5.13
C ASP A 259 54.74 -13.62 5.58
N LEU A 260 55.24 -13.43 6.81
CA LEU A 260 55.50 -12.13 7.39
C LEU A 260 56.97 -12.00 7.76
N GLU A 261 57.54 -10.83 7.53
CA GLU A 261 58.77 -10.41 8.17
C GLU A 261 58.41 -9.44 9.29
N LEU A 262 58.86 -9.74 10.51
CA LEU A 262 58.61 -8.95 11.71
C LEU A 262 59.90 -8.26 12.14
N SER A 263 59.88 -6.93 12.17
CA SER A 263 60.96 -6.11 12.70
C SER A 263 60.70 -5.71 14.15
N LEU A 264 61.77 -5.51 14.92
CA LEU A 264 61.72 -4.89 16.24
C LEU A 264 61.41 -3.39 16.10
N ASP A 265 60.64 -2.84 17.04
CA ASP A 265 60.28 -1.41 17.06
C ASP A 265 60.86 -0.73 18.31
N PRO A 266 62.00 0.00 18.19
CA PRO A 266 62.61 0.69 19.32
C PRO A 266 61.73 1.77 19.96
N ALA A 267 60.70 2.25 19.26
CA ALA A 267 59.78 3.26 19.78
C ALA A 267 58.61 2.65 20.58
N ASN A 268 58.38 1.34 20.47
CA ASN A 268 57.33 0.64 21.21
C ASN A 268 57.92 -0.04 22.48
N PRO A 269 57.53 0.40 23.70
CA PRO A 269 58.01 -0.21 24.94
C PRO A 269 57.67 -1.69 25.11
N SER A 270 56.69 -2.20 24.35
CA SER A 270 56.29 -3.61 24.36
C SER A 270 57.05 -4.46 23.35
N SER A 271 57.93 -3.86 22.53
CA SER A 271 58.79 -4.58 21.59
C SER A 271 60.03 -5.13 22.30
N PRO A 272 60.44 -6.38 22.03
CA PRO A 272 61.74 -6.87 22.44
C PRO A 272 62.90 -6.02 21.91
N LEU A 273 64.04 -6.11 22.59
CA LEU A 273 65.31 -5.56 22.13
C LEU A 273 66.06 -6.51 21.20
N LYS A 274 65.92 -7.83 21.41
CA LYS A 274 66.54 -8.89 20.59
C LYS A 274 65.67 -10.14 20.61
N ILE A 275 65.73 -10.92 19.53
CA ILE A 275 65.17 -12.27 19.43
C ILE A 275 66.28 -13.23 19.01
N ASN A 276 66.45 -14.34 19.72
CA ASN A 276 67.50 -15.33 19.49
C ASN A 276 68.91 -14.69 19.40
N GLY A 277 69.16 -13.68 20.23
CA GLY A 277 70.43 -12.92 20.24
C GLY A 277 70.64 -11.92 19.09
N ALA A 278 69.72 -11.84 18.12
CA ALA A 278 69.82 -10.96 16.95
C ALA A 278 68.82 -9.79 17.00
N THR A 279 69.17 -8.70 16.30
CA THR A 279 68.29 -7.55 16.03
C THR A 279 67.69 -7.60 14.62
N THR A 280 68.00 -8.63 13.84
CA THR A 280 67.49 -8.82 12.48
C THR A 280 66.01 -9.20 12.48
N PRO A 281 65.25 -8.86 11.43
CA PRO A 281 63.84 -9.24 11.34
C PRO A 281 63.63 -10.77 11.39
N VAL A 282 62.50 -11.19 11.96
CA VAL A 282 62.09 -12.59 12.08
C VAL A 282 61.10 -12.93 10.98
N ASN A 283 61.29 -14.06 10.30
CA ASN A 283 60.37 -14.53 9.27
C ASN A 283 59.39 -15.57 9.83
N LEU A 284 58.10 -15.28 9.73
CA LEU A 284 57.00 -16.22 9.96
C LEU A 284 56.51 -16.72 8.60
N THR A 285 56.55 -18.03 8.37
CA THR A 285 56.10 -18.63 7.11
C THR A 285 54.87 -19.50 7.29
N GLY A 286 53.97 -19.52 6.31
CA GLY A 286 52.87 -20.47 6.26
C GLY A 286 51.66 -20.11 7.12
N LEU A 287 51.41 -18.83 7.40
CA LEU A 287 50.22 -18.42 8.16
C LEU A 287 48.97 -18.71 7.33
N THR A 288 48.06 -19.55 7.83
CA THR A 288 46.86 -20.00 7.11
C THR A 288 45.59 -19.23 7.47
N SER A 289 45.68 -18.27 8.37
CA SER A 289 44.54 -17.45 8.82
C SER A 289 45.00 -16.11 9.37
N GLY A 290 44.17 -15.08 9.24
CA GLY A 290 44.45 -13.74 9.74
C GLY A 290 44.48 -12.71 8.62
N THR A 291 44.32 -11.44 8.97
CA THR A 291 44.44 -10.30 8.07
C THR A 291 45.58 -9.43 8.55
N TYR A 292 46.53 -9.16 7.66
CA TYR A 292 47.78 -8.48 7.97
C TYR A 292 47.91 -7.22 7.14
N GLN A 293 48.36 -6.15 7.76
CA GLN A 293 48.64 -4.88 7.10
C GLN A 293 50.09 -4.48 7.34
N PHE A 294 50.72 -3.91 6.31
CA PHE A 294 52.10 -3.48 6.42
C PHE A 294 52.24 -2.38 7.48
N GLY A 295 53.20 -2.53 8.39
CA GLY A 295 53.44 -1.59 9.47
C GLY A 295 52.57 -1.78 10.71
N ASP A 296 51.61 -2.70 10.70
CA ASP A 296 50.79 -3.03 11.87
C ASP A 296 51.57 -3.83 12.91
N VAL A 297 51.00 -3.90 14.12
CA VAL A 297 51.57 -4.63 15.25
C VAL A 297 51.15 -6.10 15.21
N TYR A 298 52.13 -6.99 15.33
CA TYR A 298 51.96 -8.42 15.53
C TYR A 298 52.28 -8.80 16.99
N ASN A 299 51.36 -9.45 17.68
CA ASN A 299 51.57 -9.87 19.06
C ASN A 299 52.34 -11.19 19.12
N ILE A 300 53.49 -11.19 19.79
CA ILE A 300 54.28 -12.39 20.07
C ILE A 300 53.98 -12.91 21.47
N SER A 301 53.96 -14.22 21.66
CA SER A 301 53.72 -14.85 22.96
C SER A 301 54.35 -16.24 23.06
N GLY A 302 54.54 -16.70 24.30
CA GLY A 302 55.00 -18.05 24.63
C GLY A 302 55.14 -18.22 26.14
N THR A 303 55.15 -19.47 26.61
CA THR A 303 55.34 -19.78 28.03
C THR A 303 56.81 -19.60 28.41
N ILE A 304 57.09 -18.89 29.49
CA ILE A 304 58.45 -18.66 29.96
C ILE A 304 58.96 -19.95 30.63
N THR A 305 60.01 -20.53 30.06
CA THR A 305 60.66 -21.77 30.53
C THR A 305 62.03 -21.52 31.18
N GLY A 306 62.63 -20.36 30.91
CA GLY A 306 63.90 -19.93 31.51
C GLY A 306 63.98 -18.42 31.57
N ILE A 307 64.66 -17.90 32.60
CA ILE A 307 64.85 -16.45 32.82
C ILE A 307 66.31 -16.24 33.20
N VAL A 308 66.99 -15.37 32.45
CA VAL A 308 68.40 -15.02 32.70
C VAL A 308 68.51 -13.49 32.75
N ALA A 309 69.02 -12.96 33.86
CA ALA A 309 69.42 -11.56 33.93
C ALA A 309 70.80 -11.40 33.28
N THR A 310 70.92 -10.50 32.31
CA THR A 310 72.14 -10.29 31.52
C THR A 310 72.72 -8.89 31.76
N SER A 311 74.04 -8.75 31.60
CA SER A 311 74.75 -7.48 31.77
C SER A 311 74.62 -6.61 30.49
N PRO A 312 74.31 -5.29 30.58
CA PRO A 312 74.38 -4.49 31.80
C PRO A 312 73.11 -4.53 32.67
N THR A 313 71.90 -4.66 32.11
CA THR A 313 70.63 -4.62 32.86
C THR A 313 69.40 -5.26 32.17
N ASP A 314 69.59 -6.08 31.12
CA ASP A 314 68.47 -6.64 30.34
C ASP A 314 68.07 -8.03 30.85
N VAL A 315 66.79 -8.39 30.69
CA VAL A 315 66.29 -9.73 31.02
C VAL A 315 66.11 -10.50 29.71
N GLU A 316 66.72 -11.68 29.64
CA GLU A 316 66.52 -12.64 28.57
C GLU A 316 65.55 -13.74 29.05
N LEU A 317 64.45 -13.90 28.31
CA LEU A 317 63.43 -14.92 28.55
C LEU A 317 63.61 -16.04 27.52
N THR A 318 63.65 -17.28 27.96
CA THR A 318 63.52 -18.46 27.10
C THR A 318 62.06 -18.85 27.02
N LEU A 319 61.45 -18.68 25.85
CA LEU A 319 60.09 -19.11 25.56
C LEU A 319 60.09 -20.58 25.15
N GLY A 320 59.14 -21.35 25.69
CA GLY A 320 58.94 -22.77 25.38
C GLY A 320 58.54 -23.02 23.92
N THR A 321 58.35 -24.29 23.56
CA THR A 321 57.99 -24.71 22.19
C THR A 321 56.60 -24.25 21.74
N ASP A 322 55.80 -23.71 22.66
CA ASP A 322 54.47 -23.14 22.45
C ASP A 322 54.49 -21.68 21.96
N ASN A 323 55.68 -21.12 21.70
CA ASN A 323 55.80 -19.75 21.21
C ASN A 323 55.30 -19.61 19.76
N ASN A 324 54.82 -18.41 19.42
CA ASN A 324 54.34 -18.08 18.08
C ASN A 324 55.39 -17.35 17.21
N ILE A 325 56.67 -17.40 17.59
CA ILE A 325 57.80 -16.79 16.88
C ILE A 325 58.46 -17.84 15.98
N THR A 326 58.84 -18.97 16.57
CA THR A 326 59.34 -20.18 15.91
C THR A 326 58.62 -21.40 16.48
N PRO A 327 57.38 -21.69 16.02
CA PRO A 327 56.59 -22.79 16.56
C PRO A 327 57.35 -24.12 16.56
N GLY A 328 57.37 -24.83 17.69
CA GLY A 328 58.04 -26.12 17.84
C GLY A 328 59.52 -26.07 18.25
N THR A 329 60.14 -24.89 18.32
CA THR A 329 61.51 -24.69 18.85
C THR A 329 61.49 -23.59 19.91
N ALA A 330 62.23 -23.75 21.01
CA ALA A 330 62.35 -22.71 22.01
C ALA A 330 63.02 -21.44 21.42
N ALA A 331 62.55 -20.26 21.81
CA ALA A 331 63.05 -18.97 21.32
C ALA A 331 63.51 -18.10 22.50
N THR A 332 64.60 -17.36 22.36
CA THR A 332 65.02 -16.39 23.39
C THR A 332 64.59 -14.97 23.02
N VAL A 333 64.11 -14.22 24.00
CA VAL A 333 63.63 -12.84 23.82
C VAL A 333 64.28 -11.96 24.87
N THR A 334 65.03 -10.95 24.44
CA THR A 334 65.58 -9.92 25.34
C THR A 334 64.55 -8.80 25.47
N VAL A 335 63.98 -8.61 26.65
CA VAL A 335 62.92 -7.62 26.89
C VAL A 335 63.50 -6.28 27.37
N PRO A 336 62.92 -5.14 26.97
CA PRO A 336 63.33 -3.83 27.45
C PRO A 336 63.06 -3.67 28.94
N ARG A 337 63.86 -2.84 29.61
CA ARG A 337 63.83 -2.62 31.07
C ARG A 337 62.45 -2.11 31.55
N PRO A 338 61.66 -2.88 32.32
CA PRO A 338 60.44 -2.36 32.93
C PRO A 338 60.76 -1.45 34.13
N THR A 339 59.87 -0.52 34.47
CA THR A 339 60.00 0.33 35.67
C THR A 339 59.63 -0.41 36.95
N SER A 340 58.74 -1.40 36.89
CA SER A 340 58.44 -2.39 37.93
C SER A 340 57.63 -3.55 37.33
N PHE A 341 58.24 -4.72 37.09
CA PHE A 341 57.54 -5.91 36.61
C PHE A 341 58.33 -7.17 37.00
N THR A 342 57.63 -8.24 37.38
CA THR A 342 58.24 -9.54 37.74
C THR A 342 57.89 -10.56 36.67
N TYR A 343 58.90 -11.21 36.10
CA TYR A 343 58.72 -12.38 35.24
C TYR A 343 58.85 -13.65 36.07
N SER A 344 57.89 -14.58 35.95
CA SER A 344 57.96 -15.89 36.60
C SER A 344 58.04 -17.01 35.55
N ILE A 345 58.67 -18.13 35.90
CA ILE A 345 58.61 -19.34 35.08
C ILE A 345 57.16 -19.84 35.07
N ASN A 346 56.69 -20.30 33.92
CA ASN A 346 55.31 -20.66 33.59
C ASN A 346 54.34 -19.48 33.33
N ASP A 347 54.78 -18.22 33.47
CA ASP A 347 53.98 -17.09 33.00
C ASP A 347 54.01 -17.01 31.47
N LYS A 348 52.94 -16.46 30.88
CA LYS A 348 52.86 -16.21 29.44
C LYS A 348 53.43 -14.84 29.11
N TYR A 349 54.53 -14.81 28.37
CA TYR A 349 55.05 -13.57 27.81
C TYR A 349 54.12 -13.04 26.71
N SER A 350 53.95 -11.73 26.64
CA SER A 350 53.26 -11.03 25.55
C SER A 350 54.07 -9.81 25.15
N GLY A 351 54.58 -9.83 23.91
CA GLY A 351 55.32 -8.72 23.30
C GLY A 351 54.69 -8.28 21.97
N GLN A 352 55.20 -7.20 21.41
CA GLN A 352 54.70 -6.63 20.16
C GLN A 352 55.84 -6.43 19.16
N MET A 353 55.66 -6.87 17.91
CA MET A 353 56.59 -6.60 16.82
C MET A 353 55.88 -5.87 15.68
N LYS A 354 56.64 -5.21 14.82
CA LYS A 354 56.09 -4.49 13.67
C LYS A 354 56.22 -5.32 12.40
N ILE A 355 55.16 -5.43 11.61
CA ILE A 355 55.20 -6.11 10.31
C ILE A 355 55.98 -5.23 9.32
N SER A 356 57.18 -5.68 8.93
CA SER A 356 58.07 -4.98 7.99
C SER A 356 57.98 -5.49 6.56
N LYS A 357 57.38 -6.66 6.33
CA LYS A 357 57.12 -7.21 4.99
C LYS A 357 56.02 -8.24 5.05
N ILE A 358 55.25 -8.34 3.98
CA ILE A 358 54.21 -9.37 3.80
C ILE A 358 54.44 -10.05 2.45
N VAL A 359 54.45 -11.38 2.40
CA VAL A 359 54.44 -12.16 1.16
C VAL A 359 53.11 -12.91 1.10
N ALA A 360 52.25 -12.48 0.18
CA ALA A 360 50.98 -13.16 -0.11
C ALA A 360 51.26 -14.28 -1.10
N ASN A 361 51.18 -15.56 -0.69
CA ASN A 361 51.37 -16.69 -1.59
C ASN A 361 50.12 -16.95 -2.45
N PRO A 362 50.23 -17.69 -3.58
CA PRO A 362 49.09 -18.01 -4.44
C PRO A 362 47.87 -18.50 -3.64
N GLY A 363 46.70 -17.89 -3.87
CA GLY A 363 45.46 -18.13 -3.13
C GLY A 363 45.20 -17.20 -1.95
N ALA A 364 46.18 -16.41 -1.49
CA ALA A 364 45.95 -15.38 -0.47
C ALA A 364 45.13 -14.22 -1.06
N VAL A 365 44.32 -13.55 -0.24
CA VAL A 365 43.42 -12.49 -0.73
C VAL A 365 44.01 -11.12 -0.40
N VAL A 366 44.27 -10.33 -1.44
CA VAL A 366 44.66 -8.93 -1.32
C VAL A 366 43.40 -8.06 -1.37
N ALA A 367 43.22 -7.22 -0.34
CA ALA A 367 42.24 -6.15 -0.35
C ALA A 367 42.91 -4.83 -0.74
N THR A 368 42.20 -4.00 -1.49
CA THR A 368 42.67 -2.66 -1.86
C THR A 368 41.78 -1.57 -1.26
N VAL A 369 42.30 -0.33 -1.19
CA VAL A 369 41.59 0.84 -0.64
C VAL A 369 40.28 1.20 -1.36
N ASP A 370 40.16 0.82 -2.64
CA ASP A 370 38.94 0.99 -3.44
C ASP A 370 37.86 -0.05 -3.11
N GLY A 371 38.15 -1.00 -2.20
CA GLY A 371 37.25 -2.06 -1.75
C GLY A 371 37.27 -3.32 -2.63
N ASN A 372 38.19 -3.41 -3.60
CA ASN A 372 38.37 -4.62 -4.39
C ASN A 372 39.09 -5.71 -3.58
N ARG A 373 38.72 -6.97 -3.83
CA ARG A 373 39.34 -8.15 -3.22
C ARG A 373 39.65 -9.17 -4.30
N ALA A 374 40.90 -9.60 -4.38
CA ALA A 374 41.35 -10.61 -5.34
C ALA A 374 42.28 -11.62 -4.69
N ALA A 375 42.09 -12.89 -5.04
CA ALA A 375 43.07 -13.92 -4.72
C ALA A 375 44.28 -13.76 -5.65
N VAL A 376 45.48 -13.80 -5.10
CA VAL A 376 46.70 -13.65 -5.90
C VAL A 376 47.02 -14.96 -6.63
N ALA A 377 47.35 -14.87 -7.92
CA ALA A 377 47.73 -16.02 -8.73
C ALA A 377 49.24 -16.34 -8.62
N ALA A 378 50.06 -15.31 -8.41
CA ALA A 378 51.50 -15.39 -8.15
C ALA A 378 51.81 -14.67 -6.84
N ALA A 379 52.91 -15.02 -6.19
CA ALA A 379 53.25 -14.45 -4.89
C ALA A 379 53.46 -12.92 -4.99
N VAL A 380 52.79 -12.15 -4.14
CA VAL A 380 52.89 -10.69 -4.08
C VAL A 380 53.61 -10.28 -2.81
N THR A 381 54.69 -9.52 -2.93
CA THR A 381 55.44 -9.00 -1.78
C THR A 381 55.09 -7.53 -1.51
N VAL A 382 54.70 -7.23 -0.27
CA VAL A 382 54.40 -5.88 0.22
C VAL A 382 55.56 -5.42 1.11
N THR A 383 56.27 -4.38 0.66
CA THR A 383 57.41 -3.77 1.39
C THR A 383 57.15 -2.32 1.79
N SER A 384 55.97 -1.78 1.49
CA SER A 384 55.61 -0.39 1.77
C SER A 384 54.11 -0.22 1.95
N ALA A 385 53.72 0.73 2.81
CA ALA A 385 52.31 1.10 3.02
C ALA A 385 51.65 1.73 1.80
N VAL A 386 52.43 2.16 0.79
CA VAL A 386 51.92 2.73 -0.46
C VAL A 386 52.02 1.77 -1.65
N GLN A 387 52.30 0.49 -1.40
CA GLN A 387 52.42 -0.52 -2.45
C GLN A 387 51.09 -0.67 -3.20
N ASN A 388 51.14 -0.60 -4.54
CA ASN A 388 50.00 -0.85 -5.40
C ASN A 388 49.90 -2.34 -5.77
N TYR A 389 48.67 -2.80 -5.91
CA TYR A 389 48.32 -4.08 -6.52
C TYR A 389 47.53 -3.82 -7.80
N SER A 390 47.93 -4.48 -8.88
CA SER A 390 47.23 -4.46 -10.16
C SER A 390 46.60 -5.81 -10.40
N HIS A 391 45.28 -5.85 -10.59
CA HIS A 391 44.55 -7.07 -10.92
C HIS A 391 44.27 -7.13 -12.42
N THR A 392 44.61 -8.26 -13.03
CA THR A 392 44.29 -8.53 -14.43
C THR A 392 43.15 -9.54 -14.48
N GLY A 393 42.14 -9.26 -15.29
CA GLY A 393 40.98 -10.11 -15.47
C GLY A 393 41.38 -11.46 -16.06
N SER A 394 40.76 -12.51 -15.56
CA SER A 394 40.97 -13.88 -16.05
C SER A 394 39.68 -14.69 -15.93
N ALA A 395 39.67 -15.88 -16.53
CA ALA A 395 38.55 -16.83 -16.38
C ALA A 395 38.29 -17.24 -14.92
N ALA A 396 39.25 -17.07 -14.01
CA ALA A 396 39.08 -17.36 -12.59
C ALA A 396 38.17 -16.35 -11.86
N ASP A 397 37.92 -15.17 -12.45
CA ASP A 397 37.01 -14.17 -11.89
C ASP A 397 35.54 -14.42 -12.23
N GLY A 398 35.24 -15.40 -13.10
CA GLY A 398 33.89 -15.69 -13.61
C GLY A 398 33.55 -14.89 -14.87
N ASN A 399 32.31 -15.05 -15.35
CA ASN A 399 31.81 -14.28 -16.49
C ASN A 399 31.10 -13.02 -16.04
N ILE A 400 31.28 -11.94 -16.79
CA ILE A 400 30.62 -10.66 -16.53
C ILE A 400 29.14 -10.80 -16.85
N VAL A 401 28.27 -10.60 -15.86
CA VAL A 401 26.81 -10.56 -16.02
C VAL A 401 26.33 -9.14 -16.32
N SER A 402 26.92 -8.14 -15.66
CA SER A 402 26.57 -6.73 -15.90
C SER A 402 27.73 -5.79 -15.63
N VAL A 403 27.68 -4.62 -16.27
CA VAL A 403 28.57 -3.48 -16.00
C VAL A 403 27.68 -2.32 -15.56
N THR A 404 27.85 -1.85 -14.33
CA THR A 404 27.03 -0.78 -13.75
C THR A 404 27.88 0.42 -13.35
N ARG A 405 27.26 1.59 -13.25
CA ARG A 405 27.90 2.76 -12.62
C ARG A 405 27.27 2.98 -11.25
N GLU A 406 28.04 2.74 -10.20
CA GLU A 406 27.59 2.93 -8.82
C GLU A 406 28.14 4.26 -8.27
N SER A 407 27.28 5.04 -7.61
CA SER A 407 27.73 6.12 -6.74
C SER A 407 28.30 5.51 -5.46
N THR A 408 29.60 5.70 -5.27
CA THR A 408 30.33 5.25 -4.07
C THR A 408 30.82 6.45 -3.28
N TYR A 409 30.90 6.32 -1.96
CA TYR A 409 31.42 7.38 -1.09
C TYR A 409 32.85 7.03 -0.67
N GLU A 410 33.78 7.95 -0.90
CA GLU A 410 35.17 7.83 -0.47
C GLU A 410 35.49 8.85 0.62
N TYR A 411 36.21 8.41 1.65
CA TYR A 411 36.77 9.27 2.69
C TYR A 411 38.24 8.91 2.91
N ALA A 412 39.10 9.93 3.00
CA ALA A 412 40.57 9.76 3.03
C ALA A 412 41.13 8.89 1.88
N GLY A 413 40.47 8.92 0.71
CA GLY A 413 40.85 8.11 -0.45
C GLY A 413 40.56 6.62 -0.34
N ARG A 414 39.71 6.21 0.62
CA ARG A 414 39.24 4.83 0.81
C ARG A 414 37.74 4.79 0.70
N ARG A 415 37.19 3.73 0.10
CA ARG A 415 35.74 3.57 -0.01
C ARG A 415 35.11 3.23 1.34
N VAL A 416 34.04 3.93 1.68
CA VAL A 416 33.31 3.77 2.95
C VAL A 416 32.22 2.72 2.81
N SER A 417 32.10 1.82 3.79
CA SER A 417 31.05 0.81 3.85
C SER A 417 29.93 1.18 4.82
N SER A 418 30.26 1.79 5.96
CA SER A 418 29.29 2.26 6.95
C SER A 418 29.90 3.33 7.84
N VAL A 419 29.05 4.20 8.39
CA VAL A 419 29.46 5.22 9.36
C VAL A 419 28.67 5.01 10.64
N VAL A 420 29.35 5.03 11.77
CA VAL A 420 28.74 4.97 13.11
C VAL A 420 29.17 6.22 13.86
N LEU A 421 28.21 6.95 14.42
CA LEU A 421 28.46 8.11 15.25
C LEU A 421 28.42 7.69 16.72
N ASN A 422 29.52 7.89 17.43
CA ASN A 422 29.56 7.74 18.87
C ASN A 422 29.22 9.09 19.48
N THR A 423 28.18 9.12 20.29
CA THR A 423 27.66 10.34 20.89
C THR A 423 28.35 10.63 22.22
N LYS A 424 28.33 11.89 22.67
CA LYS A 424 28.85 12.26 24.01
C LYS A 424 28.08 11.62 25.15
N SER A 425 26.83 11.23 24.91
CA SER A 425 26.02 10.46 25.86
C SER A 425 26.39 8.97 25.94
N GLY A 426 27.38 8.52 25.15
CA GLY A 426 27.86 7.13 25.16
C GLY A 426 27.03 6.16 24.32
N THR A 427 26.14 6.66 23.46
CA THR A 427 25.37 5.83 22.52
C THR A 427 26.06 5.79 21.16
N SER A 428 25.99 4.66 20.46
CA SER A 428 26.40 4.53 19.08
C SER A 428 25.17 4.53 18.18
N ILE A 429 25.17 5.38 17.15
CA ILE A 429 24.05 5.56 16.23
C ILE A 429 24.57 5.42 14.80
N ASP A 430 23.84 4.69 13.96
CA ASP A 430 24.21 4.54 12.56
C ASP A 430 24.01 5.84 11.78
N GLY A 431 25.04 6.23 11.04
CA GLY A 431 25.06 7.38 10.17
C GLY A 431 24.79 7.01 8.72
N LEU A 432 24.30 7.98 7.97
CA LEU A 432 24.21 7.91 6.52
C LEU A 432 25.60 8.15 5.92
N ILE A 433 26.06 7.25 5.05
CA ILE A 433 27.40 7.32 4.45
C ILE A 433 27.59 8.54 3.55
N GLY A 434 26.52 9.10 2.98
CA GLY A 434 26.57 10.27 2.10
C GLY A 434 26.55 11.62 2.82
N THR A 435 26.42 11.63 4.16
CA THR A 435 26.24 12.85 4.94
C THR A 435 27.55 13.29 5.61
N ASN A 436 27.75 14.59 5.73
CA ASN A 436 28.88 15.17 6.46
C ASN A 436 28.62 15.17 7.97
N TYR A 437 29.64 14.81 8.75
CA TYR A 437 29.58 14.81 10.21
C TYR A 437 30.83 15.44 10.83
N ALA A 438 30.67 16.36 11.78
CA ALA A 438 31.78 16.84 12.60
C ALA A 438 31.56 16.58 14.10
N GLN A 439 32.65 16.52 14.84
CA GLN A 439 32.64 16.48 16.29
C GLN A 439 31.94 17.73 16.85
N ASN A 440 31.10 17.53 17.86
CA ASN A 440 30.21 18.53 18.47
C ASN A 440 29.00 18.93 17.63
N ASP A 441 28.82 18.40 16.42
CA ASP A 441 27.57 18.61 15.69
C ASP A 441 26.42 17.87 16.38
N THR A 442 25.22 18.44 16.26
CA THR A 442 23.99 17.77 16.69
C THR A 442 23.43 16.93 15.55
N PHE A 443 23.39 15.62 15.76
CA PHE A 443 22.81 14.67 14.82
C PHE A 443 21.39 14.27 15.23
N TYR A 444 20.49 14.20 14.26
CA TYR A 444 19.15 13.64 14.45
C TYR A 444 19.02 12.35 13.64
N PRO A 445 18.52 11.24 14.25
CA PRO A 445 18.30 10.00 13.52
C PRO A 445 17.31 10.20 12.39
N SER A 446 17.57 9.53 11.27
CA SER A 446 16.77 9.66 10.04
C SER A 446 15.70 8.58 9.95
N VAL A 447 14.61 8.88 9.25
CA VAL A 447 13.49 7.96 9.02
C VAL A 447 13.44 7.63 7.53
N THR A 448 13.43 6.36 7.17
CA THR A 448 13.38 5.95 5.76
C THR A 448 12.00 5.38 5.43
N THR A 449 11.40 5.87 4.34
CA THR A 449 10.14 5.35 3.78
C THR A 449 10.38 5.00 2.33
N THR A 450 9.89 3.84 1.89
CA THR A 450 10.01 3.40 0.49
C THR A 450 8.71 3.69 -0.25
N ILE A 451 8.81 4.32 -1.42
CA ILE A 451 7.69 4.54 -2.34
C ILE A 451 7.82 3.63 -3.56
N ALA A 452 6.72 3.02 -3.96
CA ALA A 452 6.62 2.30 -5.23
C ALA A 452 6.29 3.30 -6.35
N VAL A 453 7.13 3.34 -7.39
CA VAL A 453 6.92 4.12 -8.60
C VAL A 453 6.71 3.15 -9.76
N TYR A 454 5.70 3.39 -10.58
CA TYR A 454 5.41 2.58 -11.76
C TYR A 454 5.84 3.34 -13.03
N ASP A 455 6.53 2.63 -13.91
CA ASP A 455 6.96 3.14 -15.22
C ASP A 455 5.87 3.01 -16.30
N SER A 456 6.17 3.39 -17.54
CA SER A 456 5.22 3.33 -18.65
C SER A 456 4.88 1.91 -19.12
N LEU A 457 5.68 0.92 -18.70
CA LEU A 457 5.48 -0.49 -19.01
C LEU A 457 4.75 -1.22 -17.86
N GLY A 458 4.55 -0.55 -16.72
CA GLY A 458 3.94 -1.10 -15.51
C GLY A 458 4.92 -1.82 -14.58
N ALA A 459 6.23 -1.68 -14.79
CA ALA A 459 7.24 -2.20 -13.88
C ALA A 459 7.27 -1.38 -12.59
N LYS A 460 7.48 -2.05 -11.45
CA LYS A 460 7.48 -1.45 -10.12
C LYS A 460 8.91 -1.18 -9.65
N HIS A 461 9.23 0.08 -9.42
CA HIS A 461 10.50 0.55 -8.87
C HIS A 461 10.33 1.01 -7.42
N SER A 462 11.16 0.52 -6.49
CA SER A 462 11.05 0.84 -5.06
C SER A 462 12.09 1.87 -4.64
N VAL A 463 11.68 3.13 -4.47
CA VAL A 463 12.57 4.26 -4.17
C VAL A 463 12.60 4.54 -2.66
N PRO A 464 13.74 4.37 -1.96
CA PRO A 464 13.86 4.72 -0.55
C PRO A 464 14.12 6.23 -0.39
N VAL A 465 13.20 6.93 0.26
CA VAL A 465 13.31 8.35 0.63
C VAL A 465 13.57 8.46 2.13
N VAL A 466 14.61 9.21 2.49
CA VAL A 466 15.09 9.40 3.86
C VAL A 466 14.78 10.81 4.33
N PHE A 467 14.12 10.93 5.48
CA PHE A 467 13.78 12.18 6.15
C PHE A 467 14.69 12.38 7.36
N THR A 468 15.39 13.51 7.40
CA THR A 468 16.31 13.85 8.50
C THR A 468 15.88 15.18 9.10
N LYS A 469 15.79 15.26 10.43
CA LYS A 469 15.48 16.52 11.12
C LYS A 469 16.72 17.41 11.04
N ALA A 470 16.55 18.64 10.56
CA ALA A 470 17.64 19.62 10.50
C ALA A 470 17.61 20.55 11.72
N SER A 471 16.43 21.04 12.08
CA SER A 471 16.21 21.86 13.26
C SER A 471 14.76 21.73 13.72
N ASN A 472 14.35 22.45 14.77
CA ASN A 472 12.94 22.53 15.12
C ASN A 472 12.13 23.02 13.90
N ASN A 473 11.02 22.34 13.65
CA ASN A 473 10.10 22.58 12.56
C ASN A 473 10.71 22.52 11.14
N LYS A 474 11.88 21.90 10.98
CA LYS A 474 12.60 21.83 9.70
C LYS A 474 13.17 20.44 9.44
N TRP A 475 12.84 19.88 8.28
CA TRP A 475 13.31 18.56 7.85
C TRP A 475 13.92 18.61 6.45
N THR A 476 14.90 17.77 6.19
CA THR A 476 15.54 17.60 4.88
C THR A 476 15.23 16.20 4.34
N LEU A 477 15.16 16.09 3.02
CA LEU A 477 14.98 14.82 2.33
C LEU A 477 16.31 14.38 1.71
N SER A 478 16.52 13.08 1.56
CA SER A 478 17.57 12.49 0.75
C SER A 478 17.10 11.14 0.22
N LEU A 479 17.86 10.52 -0.67
CA LEU A 479 17.59 9.17 -1.16
C LEU A 479 18.54 8.16 -0.56
N GLY A 480 18.05 6.94 -0.32
CA GLY A 480 18.83 5.77 0.06
C GLY A 480 19.85 6.02 1.16
N SER A 481 21.13 6.13 0.78
CA SER A 481 22.26 6.28 1.70
C SER A 481 22.58 7.72 2.13
N GLY A 482 21.72 8.69 1.79
CA GLY A 482 21.85 10.10 2.16
C GLY A 482 22.21 11.06 1.03
N GLY A 483 22.25 10.59 -0.22
CA GLY A 483 22.56 11.40 -1.39
C GLY A 483 21.32 11.96 -2.09
N ASP A 484 21.54 12.78 -3.12
CA ASP A 484 20.48 13.29 -4.00
C ASP A 484 20.32 12.42 -5.25
N SER A 485 21.19 11.43 -5.43
CA SER A 485 21.09 10.42 -6.48
C SER A 485 20.97 9.02 -5.87
N PHE A 486 20.21 8.15 -6.53
CA PHE A 486 20.08 6.75 -6.16
C PHE A 486 19.92 5.90 -7.41
N SER A 487 20.45 4.68 -7.41
CA SER A 487 20.29 3.75 -8.53
C SER A 487 19.70 2.44 -8.01
N ILE A 488 18.62 1.99 -8.63
CA ILE A 488 17.99 0.70 -8.36
C ILE A 488 18.43 -0.25 -9.45
N HIS A 489 18.92 -1.42 -9.05
CA HIS A 489 19.21 -2.50 -9.98
C HIS A 489 18.05 -3.49 -9.90
N GLU A 490 17.35 -3.64 -11.01
CA GLU A 490 16.17 -4.49 -11.09
C GLU A 490 16.59 -5.94 -11.37
N ALA A 491 15.67 -6.88 -11.09
CA ALA A 491 15.96 -8.31 -11.24
C ALA A 491 16.21 -8.75 -12.70
N ASP A 492 15.81 -7.93 -13.66
CA ASP A 492 16.06 -8.14 -15.10
C ASP A 492 17.44 -7.64 -15.57
N GLY A 493 18.25 -7.08 -14.65
CA GLY A 493 19.58 -6.54 -14.93
C GLY A 493 19.57 -5.10 -15.45
N THR A 494 18.41 -4.46 -15.60
CA THR A 494 18.30 -3.04 -15.96
C THR A 494 18.52 -2.15 -14.74
N THR A 495 19.00 -0.92 -14.99
CA THR A 495 19.20 0.06 -13.92
C THR A 495 18.24 1.22 -14.08
N THR A 496 17.60 1.60 -12.98
CA THR A 496 16.81 2.82 -12.87
C THR A 496 17.61 3.83 -12.07
N THR A 497 17.97 4.96 -12.69
CA THR A 497 18.66 6.05 -12.01
C THR A 497 17.64 7.11 -11.60
N ILE A 498 17.69 7.50 -10.33
CA ILE A 498 16.79 8.46 -9.70
C ILE A 498 17.60 9.67 -9.24
N ALA A 499 17.15 10.86 -9.60
CA ALA A 499 17.65 12.12 -9.05
C ALA A 499 16.55 12.82 -8.26
N LEU A 500 16.88 13.28 -7.06
CA LEU A 500 16.01 14.04 -6.17
C LEU A 500 16.28 15.54 -6.34
N THR A 501 15.25 16.28 -6.71
CA THR A 501 15.20 17.73 -6.55
C THR A 501 14.38 18.04 -5.31
N LYS A 502 14.86 18.94 -4.44
CA LYS A 502 14.20 19.18 -3.13
C LYS A 502 14.43 20.58 -2.60
N THR A 503 13.54 20.97 -1.70
CA THR A 503 13.70 22.08 -0.76
C THR A 503 13.36 21.60 0.66
N ASP A 504 13.84 22.33 1.67
CA ASP A 504 13.62 21.96 3.06
C ASP A 504 12.13 22.01 3.43
N LEU A 505 11.66 20.96 4.10
CA LEU A 505 10.32 20.90 4.69
C LEU A 505 10.25 21.82 5.90
N LYS A 506 9.21 22.65 5.96
CA LYS A 506 8.93 23.55 7.08
C LYS A 506 7.53 23.32 7.63
N PHE A 507 7.43 23.28 8.94
CA PHE A 507 6.18 23.11 9.70
C PHE A 507 5.90 24.34 10.58
N ASP A 508 4.64 24.54 10.94
CA ASP A 508 4.24 25.58 11.88
C ASP A 508 4.39 25.09 13.34
N THR A 509 3.96 25.92 14.30
CA THR A 509 3.95 25.56 15.72
C THR A 509 2.82 24.59 16.10
N SER A 510 1.84 24.40 15.22
CA SER A 510 0.72 23.46 15.40
C SER A 510 1.03 22.06 14.84
N GLY A 511 2.17 21.88 14.17
CA GLY A 511 2.57 20.63 13.52
C GLY A 511 2.00 20.48 12.10
N SER A 512 1.44 21.53 11.52
CA SER A 512 0.92 21.57 10.15
C SER A 512 2.02 21.94 9.16
N TYR A 513 1.95 21.37 7.96
CA TYR A 513 2.86 21.67 6.86
C TYR A 513 2.70 23.12 6.35
N ILE A 514 3.82 23.81 6.13
CA ILE A 514 3.84 25.16 5.53
C ILE A 514 4.38 25.12 4.10
N SER A 515 5.59 24.59 3.93
CA SER A 515 6.33 24.69 2.66
C SER A 515 7.41 23.63 2.55
N GLY A 516 7.88 23.44 1.33
CA GLY A 516 8.75 22.35 0.93
C GLY A 516 8.32 21.87 -0.46
N SER A 517 9.21 21.24 -1.17
CA SER A 517 8.91 20.62 -2.45
C SER A 517 9.95 19.57 -2.69
N ALA A 518 9.53 18.47 -3.30
CA ALA A 518 10.47 17.51 -3.83
C ALA A 518 9.92 16.89 -5.11
N GLY A 519 10.82 16.49 -6.00
CA GLY A 519 10.51 15.81 -7.24
C GLY A 519 11.57 14.77 -7.53
N LEU A 520 11.14 13.63 -8.07
CA LEU A 520 12.02 12.57 -8.52
C LEU A 520 12.07 12.59 -10.05
N SER A 521 13.28 12.66 -10.59
CA SER A 521 13.54 12.40 -12.01
C SER A 521 14.04 10.97 -12.14
N LEU A 522 13.25 10.11 -12.80
CA LEU A 522 13.61 8.73 -13.07
C LEU A 522 13.96 8.56 -14.55
N SER A 523 15.11 7.93 -14.81
CA SER A 523 15.48 7.47 -16.14
C SER A 523 15.74 5.97 -16.11
N TYR A 524 15.16 5.29 -17.09
CA TYR A 524 15.11 3.83 -17.17
C TYR A 524 15.94 3.33 -18.34
N GLU A 525 16.59 2.18 -18.14
CA GLU A 525 17.34 1.48 -19.18
C GLU A 525 16.52 0.36 -19.85
N ASN A 526 15.36 0.02 -19.29
CA ASN A 526 14.44 -1.01 -19.76
C ASN A 526 13.60 -0.61 -21.00
N GLY A 527 13.89 0.55 -21.60
CA GLY A 527 13.16 1.10 -22.75
C GLY A 527 11.90 1.90 -22.38
N ALA A 528 11.55 2.05 -21.09
CA ALA A 528 10.50 2.95 -20.65
C ALA A 528 10.92 4.42 -20.82
N ALA A 529 9.93 5.29 -21.04
CA ALA A 529 10.18 6.73 -21.19
C ALA A 529 10.64 7.35 -19.85
N PRO A 530 11.59 8.30 -19.85
CA PRO A 530 11.95 9.04 -18.64
C PRO A 530 10.73 9.71 -18.01
N GLN A 531 10.69 9.74 -16.68
CA GLN A 531 9.51 10.13 -15.91
C GLN A 531 9.88 11.12 -14.81
N GLN A 532 8.96 12.06 -14.56
CA GLN A 532 9.06 13.00 -13.46
C GLN A 532 7.92 12.72 -12.50
N VAL A 533 8.26 12.46 -11.23
CA VAL A 533 7.28 12.20 -10.16
C VAL A 533 7.31 13.34 -9.18
N ALA A 534 6.17 14.02 -9.00
CA ALA A 534 6.02 15.05 -7.98
C ALA A 534 5.78 14.40 -6.61
N LEU A 535 6.54 14.81 -5.58
CA LEU A 535 6.32 14.36 -4.21
C LEU A 535 5.36 15.33 -3.52
N ASN A 536 4.13 14.90 -3.26
CA ASN A 536 3.17 15.67 -2.49
C ASN A 536 3.40 15.44 -0.99
N LEU A 537 3.92 16.47 -0.32
CA LEU A 537 4.33 16.43 1.09
C LEU A 537 3.35 17.19 2.01
N ALA A 538 2.27 17.74 1.46
CA ALA A 538 1.38 18.66 2.17
C ALA A 538 0.54 17.98 3.27
N ALA A 539 0.36 16.67 3.18
CA ALA A 539 -0.40 15.87 4.15
C ALA A 539 0.48 15.30 5.29
N ILE A 540 1.77 15.64 5.34
CA ILE A 540 2.66 15.26 6.44
C ILE A 540 2.39 16.20 7.63
N THR A 541 2.35 15.63 8.82
CA THR A 541 2.25 16.38 10.09
C THR A 541 3.50 16.20 10.94
N GLN A 542 3.66 17.10 11.92
CA GLN A 542 4.75 17.06 12.88
C GLN A 542 4.26 17.18 14.33
N TYR A 543 3.75 16.07 14.86
CA TYR A 543 3.37 15.88 16.25
C TYR A 543 4.45 15.11 17.03
N SER A 544 4.46 15.29 18.35
CA SER A 544 5.28 14.46 19.23
C SER A 544 4.76 13.02 19.24
N GLY A 545 5.67 12.05 19.31
CA GLY A 545 5.31 10.63 19.33
C GLY A 545 6.23 9.80 18.45
N THR A 546 5.67 8.91 17.63
CA THR A 546 6.45 8.09 16.69
C THR A 546 6.38 8.66 15.28
N SER A 547 7.49 8.52 14.55
CA SER A 547 7.51 8.79 13.10
C SER A 547 6.85 7.62 12.38
N THR A 548 5.80 7.90 11.61
CA THR A 548 4.95 6.88 10.97
C THR A 548 4.70 7.17 9.49
N ILE A 549 5.58 7.97 8.85
CA ILE A 549 5.45 8.36 7.45
C ILE A 549 5.11 7.15 6.58
N ALA A 550 4.05 7.32 5.77
CA ALA A 550 3.69 6.42 4.70
C ALA A 550 3.66 7.17 3.37
N ALA A 551 3.83 6.45 2.27
CA ALA A 551 3.82 6.99 0.93
C ALA A 551 2.92 6.13 0.04
N ASP A 552 2.08 6.79 -0.75
CA ASP A 552 1.17 6.19 -1.73
C ASP A 552 1.40 6.83 -3.11
N SER A 553 1.31 6.04 -4.17
CA SER A 553 1.51 6.48 -5.55
C SER A 553 0.22 6.42 -6.35
N ASP A 554 0.04 7.32 -7.32
CA ASP A 554 -1.09 7.28 -8.25
C ASP A 554 -0.91 6.31 -9.44
N GLY A 555 0.31 5.83 -9.68
CA GLY A 555 0.60 4.84 -10.72
C GLY A 555 0.24 3.41 -10.31
N ASN A 556 0.07 2.55 -11.31
CA ASN A 556 -0.29 1.15 -11.12
C ASN A 556 0.30 0.25 -12.22
N ALA A 557 0.57 -1.01 -11.87
CA ALA A 557 0.83 -2.06 -12.84
C ALA A 557 -0.46 -2.43 -13.59
N ALA A 558 -0.34 -3.09 -14.75
CA ALA A 558 -1.49 -3.67 -15.43
C ALA A 558 -2.19 -4.70 -14.53
N GLY A 559 -3.52 -4.79 -14.64
CA GLY A 559 -4.31 -5.70 -13.83
C GLY A 559 -5.62 -6.10 -14.51
N THR A 560 -6.20 -7.21 -14.10
CA THR A 560 -7.51 -7.65 -14.57
C THR A 560 -8.53 -7.51 -13.45
N LEU A 561 -9.79 -7.24 -13.79
CA LEU A 561 -10.87 -7.14 -12.82
C LEU A 561 -11.02 -8.45 -12.03
N ALA A 562 -10.88 -8.39 -10.70
CA ALA A 562 -10.96 -9.54 -9.79
C ALA A 562 -12.32 -9.62 -9.08
N SER A 563 -12.85 -8.50 -8.60
CA SER A 563 -14.17 -8.43 -7.97
C SER A 563 -14.87 -7.11 -8.26
N VAL A 564 -16.18 -7.09 -8.06
CA VAL A 564 -17.02 -5.90 -8.19
C VAL A 564 -17.86 -5.75 -6.94
N ASP A 565 -17.84 -4.55 -6.37
CA ASP A 565 -18.61 -4.15 -5.20
C ASP A 565 -19.55 -2.99 -5.55
N ILE A 566 -20.72 -2.96 -4.91
CA ILE A 566 -21.64 -1.83 -5.00
C ILE A 566 -21.70 -1.17 -3.63
N ASP A 567 -21.57 0.15 -3.57
CA ASP A 567 -21.68 0.91 -2.32
C ASP A 567 -23.10 1.46 -2.07
N SER A 568 -23.32 2.08 -0.90
CA SER A 568 -24.61 2.66 -0.50
C SER A 568 -25.05 3.87 -1.33
N SER A 569 -24.17 4.42 -2.16
CA SER A 569 -24.50 5.48 -3.13
C SER A 569 -24.84 4.93 -4.52
N GLY A 570 -24.82 3.60 -4.67
CA GLY A 570 -25.06 2.89 -5.92
C GLY A 570 -23.86 2.92 -6.85
N VAL A 571 -22.68 3.33 -6.38
CA VAL A 571 -21.44 3.33 -7.17
C VAL A 571 -20.86 1.92 -7.15
N ILE A 572 -20.60 1.43 -8.36
CA ILE A 572 -20.01 0.14 -8.63
C ILE A 572 -18.50 0.33 -8.74
N THR A 573 -17.76 -0.30 -7.83
CA THR A 573 -16.30 -0.26 -7.76
C THR A 573 -15.72 -1.62 -8.12
N GLY A 574 -14.86 -1.65 -9.13
CA GLY A 574 -14.06 -2.82 -9.47
C GLY A 574 -12.77 -2.86 -8.66
N THR A 575 -12.46 -4.02 -8.08
CA THR A 575 -11.13 -4.30 -7.50
C THR A 575 -10.36 -5.15 -8.48
N TYR A 576 -9.16 -4.71 -8.86
CA TYR A 576 -8.31 -5.34 -9.85
C TYR A 576 -7.23 -6.20 -9.19
N THR A 577 -6.63 -7.13 -9.95
CA THR A 577 -5.56 -8.04 -9.45
C THR A 577 -4.30 -7.30 -9.00
N ASN A 578 -4.08 -6.09 -9.47
CA ASN A 578 -3.01 -5.19 -9.04
C ASN A 578 -3.32 -4.48 -7.69
N GLY A 579 -4.48 -4.76 -7.07
CA GLY A 579 -4.93 -4.18 -5.80
C GLY A 579 -5.60 -2.80 -5.93
N VAL A 580 -5.67 -2.23 -7.13
CA VAL A 580 -6.31 -0.94 -7.37
C VAL A 580 -7.83 -1.11 -7.35
N ARG A 581 -8.50 -0.19 -6.66
CA ARG A 581 -9.96 -0.07 -6.65
C ARG A 581 -10.37 1.12 -7.49
N GLN A 582 -11.12 0.88 -8.57
CA GLN A 582 -11.57 1.92 -9.48
C GLN A 582 -13.11 1.91 -9.58
N LYS A 583 -13.70 3.11 -9.59
CA LYS A 583 -15.13 3.28 -9.86
C LYS A 583 -15.40 3.00 -11.34
N GLU A 584 -16.31 2.08 -11.62
CA GLU A 584 -16.63 1.63 -12.98
C GLU A 584 -17.96 2.17 -13.48
N ALA A 585 -18.94 2.30 -12.60
CA ALA A 585 -20.26 2.83 -12.93
C ALA A 585 -21.01 3.30 -11.69
N GLN A 586 -22.14 3.97 -11.88
CA GLN A 586 -23.13 4.23 -10.83
C GLN A 586 -24.53 3.89 -11.33
N ILE A 587 -25.31 3.21 -10.51
CA ILE A 587 -26.72 2.89 -10.80
C ILE A 587 -27.52 4.18 -10.80
N ALA A 588 -28.25 4.42 -11.89
CA ALA A 588 -29.15 5.56 -11.98
C ALA A 588 -30.50 5.21 -11.33
N MET A 589 -31.05 6.18 -10.60
CA MET A 589 -32.33 6.05 -9.94
C MET A 589 -33.27 7.15 -10.41
N ALA A 590 -34.56 6.82 -10.49
CA ALA A 590 -35.61 7.76 -10.85
C ALA A 590 -36.51 8.04 -9.65
N GLN A 591 -36.80 9.31 -9.40
CA GLN A 591 -37.84 9.75 -8.48
C GLN A 591 -38.98 10.39 -9.28
N PHE A 592 -40.22 10.10 -8.89
CA PHE A 592 -41.42 10.69 -9.49
C PHE A 592 -42.14 11.56 -8.48
N ASN A 593 -42.71 12.68 -8.93
CA ASN A 593 -43.53 13.53 -8.07
C ASN A 593 -44.79 12.82 -7.59
N ASN A 594 -45.36 11.92 -8.41
CA ASN A 594 -46.51 11.10 -8.04
C ASN A 594 -46.27 9.61 -8.36
N PRO A 595 -45.65 8.84 -7.43
CA PRO A 595 -45.39 7.41 -7.62
C PRO A 595 -46.66 6.57 -7.79
N SER A 596 -47.77 6.96 -7.16
CA SER A 596 -49.06 6.26 -7.29
C SER A 596 -49.66 6.33 -8.69
N GLY A 597 -49.22 7.30 -9.51
CA GLY A 597 -49.61 7.41 -10.91
C GLY A 597 -48.92 6.40 -11.85
N LEU A 598 -47.95 5.63 -11.36
CA LEU A 598 -47.23 4.66 -12.17
C LEU A 598 -48.14 3.49 -12.58
N THR A 599 -48.05 3.07 -13.84
CA THR A 599 -48.80 1.91 -14.34
C THR A 599 -47.99 0.64 -14.12
N LYS A 600 -48.59 -0.38 -13.50
CA LYS A 600 -47.96 -1.69 -13.25
C LYS A 600 -48.06 -2.56 -14.52
N LEU A 601 -46.92 -3.07 -15.00
CA LEU A 601 -46.83 -3.92 -16.20
C LEU A 601 -46.69 -5.42 -15.90
N GLY A 602 -46.62 -5.79 -14.61
CA GLY A 602 -46.29 -7.15 -14.18
C GLY A 602 -44.79 -7.32 -13.91
N GLY A 603 -44.40 -8.43 -13.26
CA GLY A 603 -42.99 -8.72 -12.93
C GLY A 603 -42.30 -7.67 -12.05
N ASN A 604 -43.07 -6.93 -11.23
CA ASN A 604 -42.61 -5.78 -10.43
C ASN A 604 -42.02 -4.63 -11.25
N LEU A 605 -42.50 -4.47 -12.49
CA LEU A 605 -42.17 -3.36 -13.38
C LEU A 605 -43.29 -2.32 -13.39
N TYR A 606 -42.85 -1.06 -13.47
CA TYR A 606 -43.68 0.13 -13.55
C TYR A 606 -43.31 0.93 -14.80
N GLN A 607 -44.31 1.59 -15.39
CA GLN A 607 -44.12 2.53 -16.49
C GLN A 607 -44.78 3.86 -16.16
N GLU A 608 -44.18 4.93 -16.70
CA GLU A 608 -44.73 6.28 -16.65
C GLU A 608 -46.12 6.34 -17.25
N SER A 609 -46.97 7.16 -16.65
CA SER A 609 -48.28 7.52 -17.16
C SER A 609 -48.41 9.04 -17.21
N ASN A 610 -49.47 9.55 -17.82
CA ASN A 610 -49.71 11.00 -17.83
C ASN A 610 -49.90 11.59 -16.41
N ASN A 611 -50.15 10.76 -15.39
CA ASN A 611 -50.39 11.18 -14.01
C ASN A 611 -49.16 11.06 -13.09
N THR A 612 -47.99 10.64 -13.59
CA THR A 612 -46.77 10.51 -12.76
C THR A 612 -46.04 11.83 -12.50
N GLY A 613 -46.34 12.85 -13.31
CA GLY A 613 -45.64 14.13 -13.30
C GLY A 613 -44.24 14.04 -13.91
N THR A 614 -43.41 15.03 -13.63
CA THR A 614 -41.99 15.04 -14.03
C THR A 614 -41.20 14.03 -13.22
N ARG A 615 -40.24 13.37 -13.88
CA ARG A 615 -39.26 12.51 -13.22
C ARG A 615 -37.96 13.26 -12.99
N THR A 616 -37.25 12.91 -11.93
CA THR A 616 -35.87 13.31 -11.68
C THR A 616 -35.01 12.06 -11.71
N ILE A 617 -34.00 12.03 -12.58
CA ILE A 617 -33.04 10.93 -12.66
C ILE A 617 -31.68 11.42 -12.17
N SER A 618 -31.10 10.74 -11.17
CA SER A 618 -29.75 11.05 -10.66
C SER A 618 -29.17 9.83 -9.92
N GLY A 619 -28.02 10.01 -9.26
CA GLY A 619 -27.51 9.05 -8.28
C GLY A 619 -28.41 8.97 -7.04
N ALA A 620 -28.31 7.87 -6.29
CA ALA A 620 -29.17 7.59 -5.14
C ALA A 620 -29.18 8.74 -4.10
N ALA A 621 -27.99 9.22 -3.75
CA ALA A 621 -27.81 10.28 -2.76
C ALA A 621 -28.46 11.61 -3.18
N ASP A 622 -28.39 11.97 -4.47
CA ASP A 622 -28.91 13.25 -4.97
C ASP A 622 -30.43 13.33 -4.93
N ILE A 623 -31.11 12.18 -5.09
CA ILE A 623 -32.57 12.08 -4.98
C ILE A 623 -33.05 11.73 -3.56
N GLY A 624 -32.17 11.85 -2.55
CA GLY A 624 -32.50 11.57 -1.15
C GLY A 624 -32.86 10.11 -0.87
N THR A 625 -32.34 9.17 -1.67
CA THR A 625 -32.59 7.74 -1.53
C THR A 625 -31.35 7.04 -0.96
N GLU A 626 -31.54 6.21 0.06
CA GLU A 626 -30.47 5.42 0.67
C GLU A 626 -30.54 3.96 0.18
N LEU A 627 -29.39 3.41 -0.18
CA LEU A 627 -29.26 2.02 -0.60
C LEU A 627 -28.54 1.21 0.48
N THR A 628 -29.05 0.00 0.73
CA THR A 628 -28.37 -1.02 1.51
C THR A 628 -27.83 -2.08 0.57
N THR A 629 -26.53 -2.36 0.68
CA THR A 629 -25.81 -3.29 -0.18
C THR A 629 -25.97 -4.73 0.32
N SER A 630 -25.81 -5.70 -0.58
CA SER A 630 -25.96 -7.14 -0.27
C SER A 630 -27.29 -7.50 0.37
N ALA A 631 -28.36 -6.82 -0.04
CA ALA A 631 -29.69 -6.95 0.54
C ALA A 631 -30.78 -6.74 -0.50
N LEU A 632 -31.99 -7.23 -0.21
CA LEU A 632 -33.19 -7.03 -1.01
C LEU A 632 -34.30 -6.39 -0.19
N GLU A 633 -35.07 -5.50 -0.82
CA GLU A 633 -36.29 -4.94 -0.23
C GLU A 633 -37.43 -5.97 -0.35
N MET A 634 -38.04 -6.34 0.77
CA MET A 634 -39.21 -7.23 0.81
C MET A 634 -40.52 -6.48 0.51
N ALA A 635 -41.61 -7.20 0.33
CA ALA A 635 -42.91 -6.58 0.17
C ALA A 635 -43.28 -5.74 1.40
N ASN A 636 -43.92 -4.60 1.21
CA ASN A 636 -44.45 -3.78 2.31
C ASN A 636 -45.83 -4.26 2.80
N VAL A 637 -46.10 -5.56 2.68
CA VAL A 637 -47.38 -6.18 3.03
C VAL A 637 -47.27 -6.81 4.42
N ASP A 638 -48.10 -6.36 5.36
CA ASP A 638 -48.27 -7.03 6.65
C ASP A 638 -49.43 -8.03 6.58
N LEU A 639 -49.15 -9.32 6.80
CA LEU A 639 -50.16 -10.39 6.76
C LEU A 639 -51.27 -10.18 7.79
N ALA A 640 -50.95 -9.68 8.99
CA ALA A 640 -51.94 -9.51 10.05
C ALA A 640 -53.00 -8.49 9.63
N ASP A 641 -52.56 -7.37 9.08
CA ASP A 641 -53.45 -6.33 8.55
C ASP A 641 -54.23 -6.83 7.33
N GLN A 642 -53.59 -7.54 6.40
CA GLN A 642 -54.29 -8.08 5.23
C GLN A 642 -55.35 -9.13 5.60
N PHE A 643 -55.09 -10.01 6.57
CA PHE A 643 -56.08 -10.98 7.02
C PHE A 643 -57.25 -10.30 7.75
N SER A 644 -56.97 -9.27 8.56
CA SER A 644 -58.02 -8.45 9.19
C SER A 644 -58.91 -7.79 8.12
N ASP A 645 -58.30 -7.17 7.11
CA ASP A 645 -58.99 -6.55 5.99
C ASP A 645 -59.79 -7.53 5.16
N MET A 646 -59.28 -8.76 4.98
CA MET A 646 -60.01 -9.85 4.33
C MET A 646 -61.27 -10.22 5.12
N ILE A 647 -61.18 -10.37 6.45
CA ILE A 647 -62.31 -10.69 7.32
C ILE A 647 -63.36 -9.57 7.30
N ILE A 648 -62.94 -8.32 7.38
CA ILE A 648 -63.85 -7.16 7.32
C ILE A 648 -64.58 -7.12 5.98
N THR A 649 -63.84 -7.31 4.88
CA THR A 649 -64.39 -7.30 3.52
C THR A 649 -65.35 -8.47 3.29
N GLN A 650 -65.04 -9.64 3.85
CA GLN A 650 -65.92 -10.83 3.80
C GLN A 650 -67.21 -10.63 4.56
N ARG A 651 -67.16 -10.08 5.78
CA ARG A 651 -68.37 -9.75 6.54
C ARG A 651 -69.20 -8.68 5.83
N GLY A 652 -68.56 -7.68 5.21
CA GLY A 652 -69.24 -6.68 4.38
C GLY A 652 -69.95 -7.30 3.17
N PHE A 653 -69.28 -8.20 2.45
CA PHE A 653 -69.87 -8.95 1.34
C PHE A 653 -71.07 -9.81 1.79
N GLN A 654 -70.95 -10.56 2.88
CA GLN A 654 -72.04 -11.37 3.44
C GLN A 654 -73.24 -10.51 3.88
N SER A 655 -72.99 -9.36 4.50
CA SER A 655 -74.03 -8.41 4.91
C SER A 655 -74.83 -7.89 3.72
N ASN A 656 -74.13 -7.46 2.65
CA ASN A 656 -74.77 -6.99 1.42
C ASN A 656 -75.54 -8.12 0.70
N SER A 657 -75.03 -9.36 0.73
CA SER A 657 -75.77 -10.52 0.21
C SER A 657 -77.06 -10.78 0.99
N LYS A 658 -77.04 -10.65 2.33
CA LYS A 658 -78.23 -10.86 3.15
C LYS A 658 -79.30 -9.79 2.90
N MET A 659 -78.90 -8.53 2.63
CA MET A 659 -79.82 -7.46 2.21
C MET A 659 -80.58 -7.80 0.92
N ILE A 660 -79.94 -8.50 -0.03
CA ILE A 660 -80.61 -8.97 -1.25
C ILE A 660 -81.64 -10.03 -0.90
N THR A 661 -81.29 -11.03 -0.07
CA THR A 661 -82.23 -12.08 0.36
C THR A 661 -83.45 -11.51 1.08
N VAL A 662 -83.26 -10.55 1.99
CA VAL A 662 -84.37 -9.89 2.71
C VAL A 662 -85.23 -9.07 1.76
N SER A 663 -84.60 -8.39 0.79
CA SER A 663 -85.35 -7.63 -0.24
C SER A 663 -86.18 -8.55 -1.13
N ASP A 664 -85.67 -9.75 -1.45
CA ASP A 664 -86.35 -10.76 -2.25
C ASP A 664 -87.56 -11.35 -1.49
N GLU A 665 -87.38 -11.70 -0.21
CA GLU A 665 -88.46 -12.16 0.68
C GLU A 665 -89.58 -11.12 0.85
N MET A 666 -89.23 -9.83 0.94
CA MET A 666 -90.22 -8.74 0.94
C MET A 666 -90.94 -8.57 -0.41
N LEU A 667 -90.26 -8.82 -1.53
CA LEU A 667 -90.91 -8.80 -2.85
C LEU A 667 -91.86 -9.98 -3.01
N GLU A 668 -91.47 -11.17 -2.55
CA GLU A 668 -92.30 -12.37 -2.59
C GLU A 668 -93.56 -12.21 -1.74
N THR A 669 -93.43 -11.72 -0.50
CA THR A 669 -94.59 -11.40 0.35
C THR A 669 -95.50 -10.35 -0.29
N LEU A 670 -94.94 -9.32 -0.94
CA LEU A 670 -95.72 -8.27 -1.60
C LEU A 670 -96.44 -8.78 -2.87
N ILE A 671 -95.83 -9.70 -3.62
CA ILE A 671 -96.46 -10.40 -4.74
C ILE A 671 -97.61 -11.28 -4.23
N ASN A 672 -97.39 -11.98 -3.12
CA ASN A 672 -98.40 -12.83 -2.48
C ASN A 672 -99.55 -12.05 -1.85
N MET A 673 -99.37 -10.77 -1.48
CA MET A 673 -100.46 -9.89 -1.03
C MET A 673 -101.37 -9.39 -2.16
N LYS A 674 -100.86 -9.34 -3.40
CA LYS A 674 -101.68 -8.95 -4.57
C LYS A 674 -102.56 -10.10 -5.06
N ARG A 675 -102.16 -11.33 -4.76
CA ARG A 675 -102.85 -12.56 -5.12
C ARG A 675 -103.94 -12.86 -4.11
#